data_AF-A0A6P5AI62-F1
#
_entry.id   AF-A0A6P5AI62-F1
#
_cell.length_a   1.000
_cell.length_b   1.000
_cell.length_c   1.000
_cell.angle_alpha   90.00
_cell.angle_beta   90.00
_cell.angle_gamma   90.00
#
_symmetry.space_group_name_H-M   'P 1'
#
loop_
_entity.id
_entity.type
_entity.pdbx_description
1 polymer ?
#
loop_
_entity_poly.entity_id
_entity_poly.type
_entity_poly.pdbx_seq_one_letter_code
_entity_poly.pdbx_strand_id
1 'polypeptide(L)'
;MLLLVFLLVHGACAYTVKQPTISLLSPRGLRITYPADSGVTLVAFHYNIDTPLPGVQAGQWNYDIRQTTNGQFVHENTRDLISAGQTLYYWVHVVRGGLGHNLLGQSWVATGGNNNVDTTTNPPTTRTTTTGTNTGTDTGTGTVEGFSGIGTYLGCFIDDGDDRDFPYSTTLTYTNGYTTCSQHCASLGYRYIGLQYAIECFCGHSYGKHGRAPESDCYYGCSGGTGGQCGGDYRNTVWDIGTSGGTTGGTGTGTGDNLELVFEDTFDTLDTSKWRPEVTAGGGGNEEFQYYMGSPDNLYVQNGNLYLKPTLASEHYGEEFLTSGYIDFWHGYNYIGCFNDGGDQDLTDSLLTASDMNPGKCVTHCADLGYEYFGLKNTECRCGNSYGRFGRGHGCHINCAGDSGKECGGHGVTSVYGQSYGDCTSDFPQGRACYLAGSHNNILPPIQSARVTTVESFAFKYGKVEVWAKLPTGDWIWPAIWLLPRDNVYGGWPASGEIDIMESRGNRNLFGSWGGSIGVDDMGSTLHWGPRWPYNGFQQTTASKHTSSGTYGTDFHKWVLTWTDTYLKVEVDDQEVLLVSPPTNFWDMGNFGLPSYENPWAGGGKMTPFDREFYLIFNVAVGGTNYYFPDDATNQPYPKPWSNNNSREGAMRDFWNARNQWYPTWNGDDVAMQIRSIKVWRFV
;
A
#
# COMPACT_ATOMS: atom_id res chain seq x y z
N MET A 1 -24.07 -53.14 -47.73
CA MET A 1 -23.29 -52.39 -46.72
C MET A 1 -23.76 -50.94 -46.81
N LEU A 2 -24.20 -50.23 -45.78
CA LEU A 2 -24.09 -50.40 -44.33
C LEU A 2 -25.27 -49.64 -43.68
N LEU A 3 -25.67 -50.10 -42.48
CA LEU A 3 -26.75 -49.63 -41.60
C LEU A 3 -26.91 -48.10 -41.46
N LEU A 4 -28.16 -47.62 -41.50
CA LEU A 4 -28.58 -46.35 -40.89
C LEU A 4 -28.68 -46.54 -39.36
N VAL A 5 -27.82 -45.85 -38.61
CA VAL A 5 -27.87 -45.76 -37.15
C VAL A 5 -28.81 -44.60 -36.77
N PHE A 6 -29.91 -44.92 -36.12
CA PHE A 6 -30.73 -43.96 -35.38
C PHE A 6 -29.92 -43.43 -34.18
N LEU A 7 -29.46 -42.18 -34.26
CA LEU A 7 -28.88 -41.46 -33.13
C LEU A 7 -30.01 -40.95 -32.23
N LEU A 8 -30.22 -41.65 -31.12
CA LEU A 8 -30.94 -41.15 -29.95
C LEU A 8 -30.17 -39.96 -29.37
N VAL A 9 -30.58 -38.75 -29.74
CA VAL A 9 -30.16 -37.52 -29.05
C VAL A 9 -30.79 -37.56 -27.65
N HIS A 10 -30.05 -38.08 -26.68
CA HIS A 10 -30.34 -37.86 -25.27
C HIS A 10 -30.19 -36.37 -25.02
N GLY A 11 -31.30 -35.71 -24.66
CA GLY A 11 -31.28 -34.32 -24.21
C GLY A 11 -30.33 -34.18 -23.02
N ALA A 12 -29.15 -33.63 -23.25
CA ALA A 12 -28.26 -33.19 -22.19
C ALA A 12 -28.98 -32.07 -21.43
N CYS A 13 -29.42 -32.36 -20.21
CA CYS A 13 -29.91 -31.33 -19.30
C CYS A 13 -28.79 -30.32 -19.09
N ALA A 14 -28.99 -29.07 -19.54
CA ALA A 14 -28.07 -27.98 -19.26
C ALA A 14 -27.96 -27.79 -17.75
N TYR A 15 -26.73 -27.83 -17.21
CA TYR A 15 -26.52 -27.56 -15.79
C TYR A 15 -26.88 -26.11 -15.48
N THR A 16 -27.78 -25.92 -14.52
CA THR A 16 -28.21 -24.59 -14.06
C THR A 16 -27.46 -24.26 -12.77
N VAL A 17 -26.74 -23.12 -12.78
CA VAL A 17 -26.05 -22.62 -11.58
C VAL A 17 -27.09 -22.20 -10.54
N LYS A 18 -26.90 -22.64 -9.29
CA LYS A 18 -27.81 -22.35 -8.18
C LYS A 18 -27.56 -20.96 -7.59
N GLN A 19 -28.55 -20.41 -6.90
CA GLN A 19 -28.35 -19.20 -6.11
C GLN A 19 -27.50 -19.52 -4.87
N PRO A 20 -26.44 -18.73 -4.58
CA PRO A 20 -25.73 -18.86 -3.33
C PRO A 20 -26.57 -18.33 -2.17
N THR A 21 -26.27 -18.79 -0.96
CA THR A 21 -26.83 -18.20 0.26
C THR A 21 -25.85 -17.16 0.80
N ILE A 22 -26.31 -15.92 0.96
CA ILE A 22 -25.53 -14.80 1.50
C ILE A 22 -26.13 -14.41 2.86
N SER A 23 -25.27 -14.25 3.86
CA SER A 23 -25.66 -13.87 5.23
C SER A 23 -24.65 -12.91 5.83
N LEU A 24 -25.09 -12.02 6.73
CA LEU A 24 -24.19 -11.16 7.50
C LEU A 24 -23.50 -11.96 8.62
N LEU A 25 -22.24 -11.66 8.87
CA LEU A 25 -21.49 -12.16 10.02
C LEU A 25 -21.53 -11.13 11.16
N SER A 26 -21.66 -11.61 12.40
CA SER A 26 -21.58 -10.78 13.61
C SER A 26 -20.18 -10.89 14.21
N PRO A 27 -19.49 -9.79 14.57
CA PRO A 27 -19.98 -8.40 14.60
C PRO A 27 -19.86 -7.63 13.27
N ARG A 28 -19.11 -8.15 12.28
CA ARG A 28 -18.97 -7.56 10.93
C ARG A 28 -18.65 -8.63 9.89
N GLY A 29 -19.00 -8.37 8.63
CA GLY A 29 -18.65 -9.19 7.47
C GLY A 29 -19.84 -9.88 6.79
N LEU A 30 -19.55 -10.72 5.80
CA LEU A 30 -20.54 -11.56 5.11
C LEU A 30 -20.00 -12.99 4.92
N ARG A 31 -20.93 -13.95 4.87
CA ARG A 31 -20.68 -15.33 4.44
C ARG A 31 -21.49 -15.64 3.19
N ILE A 32 -20.83 -16.14 2.14
CA ILE A 32 -21.45 -16.69 0.93
C ILE A 32 -21.23 -18.19 0.91
N THR A 33 -22.31 -18.95 0.71
CA THR A 33 -22.23 -20.41 0.57
C THR A 33 -22.88 -20.89 -0.71
N TYR A 34 -22.30 -21.93 -1.31
CA TYR A 34 -22.87 -22.62 -2.47
C TYR A 34 -22.88 -24.14 -2.21
N PRO A 35 -23.98 -24.85 -2.50
CA PRO A 35 -24.10 -26.28 -2.20
C PRO A 35 -23.15 -27.13 -3.05
N ALA A 36 -22.52 -28.14 -2.43
CA ALA A 36 -21.70 -29.11 -3.15
C ALA A 36 -22.56 -30.12 -3.92
N ASP A 37 -22.90 -29.80 -5.16
CA ASP A 37 -23.59 -30.71 -6.06
C ASP A 37 -22.64 -31.74 -6.69
N SER A 38 -23.15 -32.95 -6.97
CA SER A 38 -22.35 -34.01 -7.60
C SER A 38 -21.72 -33.55 -8.92
N GLY A 39 -20.39 -33.58 -8.96
CA GLY A 39 -19.58 -33.23 -10.12
C GLY A 39 -19.12 -31.77 -10.18
N VAL A 40 -19.52 -30.91 -9.24
CA VAL A 40 -18.97 -29.55 -9.11
C VAL A 40 -17.58 -29.64 -8.49
N THR A 41 -16.59 -29.07 -9.17
CA THR A 41 -15.17 -29.12 -8.77
C THR A 41 -14.62 -27.75 -8.40
N LEU A 42 -15.31 -26.67 -8.77
CA LEU A 42 -14.95 -25.30 -8.45
C LEU A 42 -16.19 -24.42 -8.42
N VAL A 43 -16.26 -23.51 -7.45
CA VAL A 43 -17.20 -22.39 -7.42
C VAL A 43 -16.38 -21.11 -7.27
N ALA A 44 -16.56 -20.15 -8.18
CA ALA A 44 -16.00 -18.82 -8.04
C ALA A 44 -17.09 -17.81 -7.70
N PHE A 45 -16.85 -16.97 -6.70
CA PHE A 45 -17.71 -15.83 -6.39
C PHE A 45 -17.02 -14.55 -6.83
N HIS A 46 -17.75 -13.67 -7.51
CA HIS A 46 -17.29 -12.33 -7.86
C HIS A 46 -18.34 -11.33 -7.37
N TYR A 47 -17.94 -10.35 -6.57
CA TYR A 47 -18.89 -9.38 -6.03
C TYR A 47 -18.28 -8.01 -5.76
N ASN A 48 -19.16 -7.01 -5.67
CA ASN A 48 -18.92 -5.61 -5.32
C ASN A 48 -19.95 -5.19 -4.28
N ILE A 49 -19.61 -4.23 -3.42
CA ILE A 49 -20.55 -3.58 -2.50
C ILE A 49 -20.90 -2.21 -3.08
N ASP A 50 -22.19 -1.92 -3.18
CA ASP A 50 -22.80 -0.67 -3.67
C ASP A 50 -22.39 -0.23 -5.10
N THR A 51 -21.62 -1.06 -5.80
CA THR A 51 -21.16 -0.81 -7.18
C THR A 51 -21.64 -1.93 -8.11
N PRO A 52 -22.45 -1.63 -9.15
CA PRO A 52 -22.89 -2.64 -10.11
C PRO A 52 -21.74 -3.40 -10.79
N LEU A 53 -21.97 -4.69 -11.05
CA LEU A 53 -21.03 -5.58 -11.76
C LEU A 53 -21.59 -5.96 -13.14
N PRO A 54 -21.08 -5.40 -14.24
CA PRO A 54 -21.53 -5.76 -15.57
C PRO A 54 -20.83 -7.04 -16.09
N GLY A 55 -21.64 -8.03 -16.49
CA GLY A 55 -21.15 -9.23 -17.17
C GLY A 55 -20.33 -10.17 -16.27
N VAL A 56 -19.14 -10.55 -16.73
CA VAL A 56 -18.20 -11.48 -16.07
C VAL A 56 -16.93 -10.77 -15.57
N GLN A 57 -17.01 -9.46 -15.32
CA GLN A 57 -15.88 -8.71 -14.79
C GLN A 57 -15.48 -9.23 -13.42
N ALA A 58 -14.18 -9.17 -13.11
CA ALA A 58 -13.73 -9.43 -11.75
C ALA A 58 -14.35 -8.38 -10.82
N GLY A 59 -15.05 -8.84 -9.77
CA GLY A 59 -15.46 -7.96 -8.69
C GLY A 59 -14.26 -7.52 -7.85
N GLN A 60 -14.46 -6.45 -7.09
CA GLN A 60 -13.59 -5.99 -5.99
C GLN A 60 -13.16 -7.18 -5.13
N TRP A 61 -14.07 -8.15 -4.96
CA TRP A 61 -13.76 -9.46 -4.43
C TRP A 61 -14.01 -10.54 -5.47
N ASN A 62 -13.05 -11.45 -5.61
CA ASN A 62 -13.17 -12.62 -6.45
C ASN A 62 -12.43 -13.81 -5.81
N TYR A 63 -13.10 -14.95 -5.68
CA TYR A 63 -12.55 -16.10 -4.94
C TYR A 63 -12.91 -17.42 -5.61
N ASP A 64 -11.89 -18.24 -5.89
CA ASP A 64 -12.02 -19.60 -6.40
C ASP A 64 -12.00 -20.62 -5.24
N ILE A 65 -13.10 -21.34 -5.05
CA ILE A 65 -13.24 -22.33 -3.99
C ILE A 65 -13.25 -23.72 -4.62
N ARG A 66 -12.28 -24.56 -4.24
CA ARG A 66 -12.11 -25.93 -4.74
C ARG A 66 -12.39 -27.01 -3.69
N GLN A 67 -12.45 -26.63 -2.41
CA GLN A 67 -12.73 -27.53 -1.31
C GLN A 67 -14.05 -27.16 -0.63
N THR A 68 -14.70 -28.15 -0.03
CA THR A 68 -16.00 -27.98 0.63
C THR A 68 -15.86 -28.15 2.13
N THR A 69 -16.51 -27.27 2.89
CA THR A 69 -16.69 -27.37 4.33
C THR A 69 -18.12 -27.78 4.62
N ASN A 70 -18.35 -28.89 5.33
CA ASN A 70 -19.69 -29.41 5.66
C ASN A 70 -20.62 -29.55 4.44
N GLY A 71 -20.09 -29.95 3.28
CA GLY A 71 -20.86 -30.12 2.05
C GLY A 71 -21.20 -28.80 1.32
N GLN A 72 -20.52 -27.70 1.63
CA GLN A 72 -20.71 -26.41 0.97
C GLN A 72 -19.36 -25.81 0.55
N PHE A 73 -19.35 -25.09 -0.57
CA PHE A 73 -18.29 -24.14 -0.89
C PHE A 73 -18.58 -22.88 -0.09
N VAL A 74 -17.67 -22.51 0.81
CA VAL A 74 -17.89 -21.42 1.77
C VAL A 74 -16.84 -20.34 1.55
N HIS A 75 -17.31 -19.11 1.38
CA HIS A 75 -16.50 -17.90 1.40
C HIS A 75 -16.96 -17.01 2.55
N GLU A 76 -16.00 -16.49 3.30
CA GLU A 76 -16.26 -15.52 4.36
C GLU A 76 -15.39 -14.30 4.14
N ASN A 77 -16.01 -13.13 4.21
CA ASN A 77 -15.32 -11.86 4.22
C ASN A 77 -15.59 -11.18 5.55
N THR A 78 -14.59 -11.20 6.43
CA THR A 78 -14.61 -10.54 7.75
C THR A 78 -13.90 -9.19 7.74
N ARG A 79 -13.28 -8.79 6.61
CA ARG A 79 -12.52 -7.55 6.45
C ARG A 79 -13.44 -6.33 6.33
N ASP A 80 -14.54 -6.45 5.58
CA ASP A 80 -15.42 -5.32 5.25
C ASP A 80 -16.59 -5.14 6.23
N LEU A 81 -16.83 -3.90 6.64
CA LEU A 81 -18.00 -3.49 7.41
C LEU A 81 -19.22 -3.38 6.48
N ILE A 82 -20.02 -4.44 6.41
CA ILE A 82 -21.29 -4.41 5.67
C ILE A 82 -22.41 -4.00 6.60
N SER A 83 -22.94 -2.81 6.34
CA SER A 83 -24.07 -2.24 7.07
C SER A 83 -25.39 -2.65 6.44
N ALA A 84 -26.44 -2.70 7.25
CA ALA A 84 -27.81 -2.85 6.75
C ALA A 84 -28.12 -1.75 5.74
N GLY A 85 -28.68 -2.13 4.59
CA GLY A 85 -29.02 -1.24 3.48
C GLY A 85 -28.03 -1.23 2.31
N GLN A 86 -26.81 -1.76 2.49
CA GLN A 86 -25.85 -1.88 1.38
C GLN A 86 -26.23 -3.01 0.43
N THR A 87 -25.93 -2.84 -0.86
CA THR A 87 -26.25 -3.80 -1.92
C THR A 87 -24.99 -4.52 -2.39
N LEU A 88 -24.97 -5.83 -2.25
CA LEU A 88 -23.97 -6.71 -2.84
C LEU A 88 -24.36 -7.02 -4.29
N TYR A 89 -23.64 -6.52 -5.27
CA TYR A 89 -23.76 -6.96 -6.66
C TYR A 89 -22.83 -8.14 -6.88
N TYR A 90 -23.29 -9.23 -7.50
CA TYR A 90 -22.47 -10.44 -7.65
C TYR A 90 -22.78 -11.25 -8.90
N TRP A 91 -21.83 -12.11 -9.26
CA TRP A 91 -22.03 -13.22 -10.18
C TRP A 91 -21.24 -14.44 -9.72
N VAL A 92 -21.64 -15.64 -10.15
CA VAL A 92 -21.05 -16.91 -9.71
C VAL A 92 -20.59 -17.72 -10.93
N HIS A 93 -19.35 -18.22 -10.89
CA HIS A 93 -18.85 -19.23 -11.82
C HIS A 93 -18.89 -20.61 -11.17
N VAL A 94 -19.27 -21.64 -11.92
CA VAL A 94 -19.25 -23.03 -11.44
C VAL A 94 -18.66 -23.94 -12.49
N VAL A 95 -17.64 -24.72 -12.12
CA VAL A 95 -17.08 -25.77 -12.97
C VAL A 95 -17.68 -27.10 -12.55
N ARG A 96 -18.37 -27.76 -13.49
CA ARG A 96 -18.94 -29.09 -13.30
C ARG A 96 -18.53 -30.01 -14.44
N GLY A 97 -17.90 -31.14 -14.12
CA GLY A 97 -17.44 -32.09 -15.14
C GLY A 97 -16.48 -31.48 -16.17
N GLY A 98 -15.69 -30.47 -15.77
CA GLY A 98 -14.75 -29.76 -16.64
C GLY A 98 -15.34 -28.63 -17.49
N LEU A 99 -16.66 -28.39 -17.42
CA LEU A 99 -17.34 -27.29 -18.13
C LEU A 99 -17.69 -26.16 -17.16
N GLY A 100 -17.48 -24.91 -17.59
CA GLY A 100 -17.78 -23.71 -16.82
C GLY A 100 -19.19 -23.18 -17.10
N HIS A 101 -19.88 -22.74 -16.03
CA HIS A 101 -21.25 -22.23 -16.07
C HIS A 101 -21.35 -20.96 -15.22
N ASN A 102 -22.16 -19.97 -15.64
CA ASN A 102 -22.24 -18.67 -14.97
C ASN A 102 -23.66 -18.35 -14.50
N LEU A 103 -23.76 -17.67 -13.35
CA LEU A 103 -24.96 -16.96 -12.88
C LEU A 103 -24.63 -15.47 -12.78
N LEU A 104 -25.14 -14.65 -13.70
CA LEU A 104 -24.73 -13.25 -13.89
C LEU A 104 -25.74 -12.24 -13.36
N GLY A 105 -25.27 -11.02 -13.06
CA GLY A 105 -26.12 -9.85 -12.81
C GLY A 105 -27.00 -9.97 -11.56
N GLN A 106 -26.50 -10.63 -10.52
CA GLN A 106 -27.23 -10.80 -9.28
C GLN A 106 -27.01 -9.61 -8.35
N SER A 107 -27.97 -9.41 -7.43
CA SER A 107 -27.81 -8.46 -6.33
C SER A 107 -28.47 -8.99 -5.07
N TRP A 108 -27.94 -8.61 -3.92
CA TRP A 108 -28.46 -8.96 -2.61
C TRP A 108 -28.35 -7.75 -1.69
N VAL A 109 -29.42 -7.40 -0.99
CA VAL A 109 -29.41 -6.25 -0.07
C VAL A 109 -29.21 -6.74 1.35
N ALA A 110 -28.24 -6.16 2.05
CA ALA A 110 -28.00 -6.42 3.46
C ALA A 110 -29.21 -6.00 4.29
N THR A 111 -29.96 -6.99 4.76
CA THR A 111 -31.09 -6.77 5.67
C THR A 111 -30.58 -6.92 7.10
N GLY A 112 -30.62 -5.84 7.88
CA GLY A 112 -30.32 -5.90 9.30
C GLY A 112 -31.37 -6.78 9.98
N GLY A 113 -30.97 -7.94 10.49
CA GLY A 113 -31.89 -8.91 11.05
C GLY A 113 -31.25 -9.77 12.13
N ASN A 114 -31.27 -9.27 13.36
CA ASN A 114 -31.45 -10.14 14.51
C ASN A 114 -32.78 -10.86 14.32
N ASN A 115 -32.78 -12.18 14.36
CA ASN A 115 -33.99 -12.97 14.53
C ASN A 115 -34.58 -12.67 15.92
N ASN A 116 -35.43 -11.67 16.03
CA ASN A 116 -36.55 -11.73 16.96
C ASN A 116 -37.71 -10.84 16.50
N VAL A 117 -38.88 -11.46 16.41
CA VAL A 117 -40.16 -10.86 16.04
C VAL A 117 -40.58 -9.86 17.11
N ASP A 118 -40.89 -8.62 16.74
CA ASP A 118 -42.03 -7.92 17.34
C ASP A 118 -42.68 -6.95 16.36
N THR A 119 -44.00 -7.09 16.30
CA THR A 119 -44.96 -6.35 15.50
C THR A 119 -45.21 -4.97 16.09
N THR A 120 -45.27 -3.90 15.28
CA THR A 120 -46.30 -2.83 15.35
C THR A 120 -46.11 -1.72 14.30
N THR A 121 -46.87 -1.83 13.21
CA THR A 121 -47.75 -0.81 12.59
C THR A 121 -47.28 0.66 12.33
N ASN A 122 -47.13 0.94 11.01
CA ASN A 122 -47.76 2.01 10.19
C ASN A 122 -47.12 3.44 10.06
N PRO A 123 -47.44 4.23 9.01
CA PRO A 123 -46.70 4.34 7.73
C PRO A 123 -46.33 5.81 7.33
N PRO A 124 -45.69 6.08 6.16
CA PRO A 124 -45.03 7.36 5.87
C PRO A 124 -45.91 8.38 5.14
N THR A 125 -45.63 9.68 5.31
CA THR A 125 -46.27 10.77 4.53
C THR A 125 -45.28 11.73 3.89
N THR A 126 -45.72 12.19 2.73
CA THR A 126 -45.03 12.74 1.57
C THR A 126 -44.71 14.23 1.66
N ARG A 127 -43.70 14.64 0.87
CA ARG A 127 -43.27 16.01 0.56
C ARG A 127 -44.34 16.77 -0.24
N THR A 128 -44.45 18.10 -0.06
CA THR A 128 -45.06 18.99 -1.05
C THR A 128 -44.38 20.35 -1.07
N THR A 129 -44.00 20.79 -2.28
CA THR A 129 -43.46 22.09 -2.66
C THR A 129 -44.59 23.09 -2.94
N THR A 130 -44.38 24.37 -2.64
CA THR A 130 -45.17 25.47 -3.25
C THR A 130 -44.29 26.69 -3.53
N THR A 131 -44.48 27.23 -4.72
CA THR A 131 -43.96 28.47 -5.30
C THR A 131 -44.87 29.65 -4.98
N GLY A 132 -44.32 30.86 -4.92
CA GLY A 132 -45.09 32.10 -4.84
C GLY A 132 -44.28 33.30 -5.37
N THR A 133 -44.75 33.86 -6.49
CA THR A 133 -44.28 35.08 -7.16
C THR A 133 -45.02 36.31 -6.63
N ASN A 134 -44.39 37.48 -6.56
CA ASN A 134 -45.05 38.76 -6.84
C ASN A 134 -44.06 39.92 -7.09
N THR A 135 -44.52 40.79 -7.99
CA THR A 135 -43.90 41.94 -8.65
C THR A 135 -44.06 43.27 -7.92
N GLY A 136 -43.10 44.20 -8.10
CA GLY A 136 -43.25 45.63 -7.78
C GLY A 136 -42.00 46.45 -8.11
N THR A 137 -42.16 47.44 -9.00
CA THR A 137 -41.16 48.42 -9.51
C THR A 137 -41.20 49.73 -8.71
N ASP A 138 -40.06 50.33 -8.32
CA ASP A 138 -39.64 51.71 -8.70
C ASP A 138 -38.22 52.06 -8.17
N THR A 139 -37.65 53.07 -8.82
CA THR A 139 -36.31 53.64 -8.96
C THR A 139 -35.45 54.02 -7.74
N GLY A 140 -34.12 53.88 -7.92
CA GLY A 140 -33.14 54.90 -7.51
C GLY A 140 -31.98 54.43 -6.62
N THR A 141 -30.75 54.78 -7.02
CA THR A 141 -29.45 54.63 -6.32
C THR A 141 -28.97 53.19 -6.07
N GLY A 142 -28.31 52.62 -7.09
CA GLY A 142 -27.71 51.29 -7.05
C GLY A 142 -26.46 51.22 -6.17
N THR A 143 -26.66 50.84 -4.91
CA THR A 143 -25.71 50.01 -4.17
C THR A 143 -26.00 48.55 -4.53
N VAL A 144 -25.13 47.91 -5.31
CA VAL A 144 -25.24 46.47 -5.58
C VAL A 144 -24.49 45.74 -4.47
N GLU A 145 -25.21 45.38 -3.40
CA GLU A 145 -24.82 44.23 -2.58
C GLU A 145 -25.51 42.99 -3.14
N GLY A 146 -24.76 41.88 -3.24
CA GLY A 146 -25.36 40.54 -3.25
C GLY A 146 -24.93 39.56 -4.34
N PHE A 147 -23.63 39.35 -4.55
CA PHE A 147 -23.10 38.03 -4.97
C PHE A 147 -21.94 37.68 -4.05
N SER A 148 -22.12 36.72 -3.15
CA SER A 148 -21.07 36.29 -2.22
C SER A 148 -20.10 35.35 -2.93
N GLY A 149 -18.91 35.85 -3.23
CA GLY A 149 -17.78 35.11 -3.79
C GLY A 149 -17.00 35.97 -4.80
N ILE A 150 -16.48 37.12 -4.39
CA ILE A 150 -15.80 38.05 -5.31
C ILE A 150 -14.39 38.31 -4.79
N GLY A 151 -13.39 38.02 -5.63
CA GLY A 151 -11.99 38.35 -5.43
C GLY A 151 -11.75 39.85 -5.34
N THR A 152 -10.61 40.23 -4.78
CA THR A 152 -10.25 41.61 -4.46
C THR A 152 -9.58 42.26 -5.67
N TYR A 153 -10.13 43.39 -6.15
CA TYR A 153 -9.44 44.20 -7.15
C TYR A 153 -8.22 44.90 -6.54
N LEU A 154 -7.04 44.70 -7.15
CA LEU A 154 -5.76 45.19 -6.64
C LEU A 154 -5.24 46.42 -7.38
N GLY A 155 -5.85 46.78 -8.51
CA GLY A 155 -5.55 47.98 -9.30
C GLY A 155 -4.97 47.70 -10.69
N CYS A 156 -4.54 48.77 -11.35
CA CYS A 156 -3.87 48.73 -12.64
C CYS A 156 -2.33 48.59 -12.49
N PHE A 157 -1.72 47.63 -13.20
CA PHE A 157 -0.29 47.33 -13.14
C PHE A 157 0.35 47.35 -14.53
N ILE A 158 1.63 47.73 -14.57
CA ILE A 158 2.43 47.73 -15.79
C ILE A 158 2.77 46.28 -16.16
N ASP A 159 2.66 45.95 -17.44
CA ASP A 159 3.18 44.72 -18.03
C ASP A 159 4.26 45.06 -19.07
N ASP A 160 5.08 44.09 -19.43
CA ASP A 160 6.11 44.23 -20.46
C ASP A 160 6.08 43.01 -21.38
N GLY A 161 6.14 43.23 -22.70
CA GLY A 161 6.00 42.17 -23.70
C GLY A 161 7.15 41.17 -23.75
N ASP A 162 8.37 41.62 -23.43
CA ASP A 162 9.57 40.78 -23.41
C ASP A 162 9.81 40.18 -22.01
N ASP A 163 9.22 40.78 -20.97
CA ASP A 163 9.30 40.33 -19.58
C ASP A 163 7.95 40.41 -18.87
N ARG A 164 7.04 39.46 -19.10
CA ARG A 164 5.65 39.53 -18.58
C ARG A 164 5.58 39.55 -17.04
N ASP A 165 4.63 40.31 -16.50
CA ASP A 165 4.30 40.39 -15.06
C ASP A 165 3.72 39.06 -14.52
N PHE A 166 3.06 38.31 -15.40
CA PHE A 166 2.48 37.01 -15.10
C PHE A 166 3.13 35.90 -15.94
N PRO A 167 3.42 34.73 -15.34
CA PRO A 167 4.10 33.62 -16.02
C PRO A 167 3.23 32.86 -17.02
N TYR A 168 1.90 32.97 -16.91
CA TYR A 168 0.95 32.31 -17.80
C TYR A 168 -0.01 33.32 -18.42
N SER A 169 -0.32 33.13 -19.71
CA SER A 169 -1.34 33.91 -20.41
C SER A 169 -2.13 33.05 -21.39
N THR A 170 -3.38 33.43 -21.62
CA THR A 170 -4.26 32.87 -22.63
C THR A 170 -5.17 33.95 -23.21
N THR A 171 -5.76 33.70 -24.38
CA THR A 171 -6.69 34.63 -25.03
C THR A 171 -8.11 34.09 -24.97
N LEU A 172 -9.03 34.87 -24.39
CA LEU A 172 -10.46 34.59 -24.23
C LEU A 172 -11.29 35.53 -25.13
N THR A 173 -11.21 35.32 -26.44
CA THR A 173 -11.67 36.26 -27.48
C THR A 173 -13.10 36.82 -27.30
N TYR A 174 -14.05 36.04 -26.77
CA TYR A 174 -15.46 36.46 -26.66
C TYR A 174 -16.02 36.44 -25.23
N THR A 175 -15.21 36.03 -24.26
CA THR A 175 -15.68 35.72 -22.90
C THR A 175 -14.73 36.25 -21.83
N ASN A 176 -13.72 37.05 -22.21
CA ASN A 176 -12.78 37.58 -21.25
C ASN A 176 -13.49 38.49 -20.24
N GLY A 177 -13.04 38.42 -19.00
CA GLY A 177 -13.61 39.12 -17.86
C GLY A 177 -13.24 38.44 -16.54
N TYR A 178 -13.48 39.13 -15.43
CA TYR A 178 -13.12 38.66 -14.10
C TYR A 178 -13.57 37.21 -13.83
N THR A 179 -14.84 36.87 -14.05
CA THR A 179 -15.38 35.54 -13.72
C THR A 179 -14.72 34.42 -14.54
N THR A 180 -14.63 34.58 -15.85
CA THR A 180 -14.06 33.56 -16.73
C THR A 180 -12.57 33.39 -16.48
N CYS A 181 -11.83 34.50 -16.36
CA CYS A 181 -10.39 34.46 -16.13
C CYS A 181 -10.05 33.98 -14.72
N SER A 182 -10.81 34.38 -13.69
CA SER A 182 -10.64 33.87 -12.33
C SER A 182 -10.90 32.37 -12.25
N GLN A 183 -11.96 31.86 -12.90
CA GLN A 183 -12.22 30.41 -12.95
C GLN A 183 -11.11 29.65 -13.69
N HIS A 184 -10.66 30.19 -14.82
CA HIS A 184 -9.55 29.60 -15.58
C HIS A 184 -8.26 29.57 -14.76
N CYS A 185 -7.84 30.71 -14.22
CA CYS A 185 -6.62 30.79 -13.42
C CYS A 185 -6.72 30.02 -12.10
N ALA A 186 -7.89 30.00 -11.44
CA ALA A 186 -8.14 29.16 -10.27
C ALA A 186 -8.03 27.66 -10.63
N SER A 187 -8.56 27.24 -11.79
CA SER A 187 -8.43 25.85 -12.26
C SER A 187 -6.98 25.44 -12.57
N LEU A 188 -6.11 26.44 -12.78
CA LEU A 188 -4.67 26.27 -12.95
C LEU A 188 -3.88 26.50 -11.64
N GLY A 189 -4.56 26.72 -10.52
CA GLY A 189 -3.97 26.91 -9.19
C GLY A 189 -3.41 28.31 -8.92
N TYR A 190 -3.59 29.28 -9.81
CA TYR A 190 -3.05 30.62 -9.67
C TYR A 190 -3.95 31.52 -8.81
N ARG A 191 -3.33 32.27 -7.88
CA ARG A 191 -4.02 33.17 -6.95
C ARG A 191 -4.39 34.53 -7.54
N TYR A 192 -3.59 35.01 -8.48
CA TYR A 192 -3.78 36.31 -9.09
C TYR A 192 -4.11 36.15 -10.55
N ILE A 193 -5.01 37.01 -11.01
CA ILE A 193 -5.31 37.17 -12.42
C ILE A 193 -4.95 38.57 -12.88
N GLY A 194 -4.52 38.69 -14.13
CA GLY A 194 -4.40 39.94 -14.86
C GLY A 194 -5.30 39.89 -16.09
N LEU A 195 -6.13 40.91 -16.30
CA LEU A 195 -6.85 41.07 -17.57
C LEU A 195 -6.16 42.17 -18.37
N GLN A 196 -5.87 41.92 -19.64
CA GLN A 196 -5.19 42.85 -20.55
C GLN A 196 -5.90 42.92 -21.89
N TYR A 197 -5.81 44.08 -22.54
CA TYR A 197 -6.17 44.29 -23.94
C TYR A 197 -7.53 43.68 -24.36
N ALA A 198 -8.55 43.84 -23.50
CA ALA A 198 -9.92 43.33 -23.67
C ALA A 198 -10.09 41.79 -23.70
N ILE A 199 -9.18 41.03 -24.28
CA ILE A 199 -9.33 39.59 -24.55
C ILE A 199 -8.32 38.70 -23.80
N GLU A 200 -7.27 39.26 -23.22
CA GLU A 200 -6.19 38.47 -22.66
C GLU A 200 -6.40 38.24 -21.15
N CYS A 201 -6.11 37.02 -20.72
CA CYS A 201 -6.21 36.54 -19.35
C CYS A 201 -4.85 36.00 -18.92
N PHE A 202 -4.30 36.57 -17.86
CA PHE A 202 -3.00 36.27 -17.28
C PHE A 202 -3.19 35.64 -15.91
N CYS A 203 -2.34 34.67 -15.56
CA CYS A 203 -2.41 33.94 -14.31
C CYS A 203 -1.03 33.89 -13.63
N GLY A 204 -0.98 34.06 -12.32
CA GLY A 204 0.27 33.93 -11.56
C GLY A 204 0.09 33.87 -10.06
N HIS A 205 1.17 33.51 -9.36
CA HIS A 205 1.24 33.47 -7.90
C HIS A 205 1.79 34.77 -7.30
N SER A 206 2.21 35.71 -8.14
CA SER A 206 2.70 37.04 -7.80
C SER A 206 2.28 38.03 -8.89
N TYR A 207 2.28 39.33 -8.58
CA TYR A 207 1.96 40.40 -9.52
C TYR A 207 2.74 41.67 -9.17
N GLY A 208 2.81 42.62 -10.10
CA GLY A 208 3.35 43.95 -9.88
C GLY A 208 4.88 44.05 -9.96
N LYS A 209 5.53 43.12 -10.65
CA LYS A 209 6.98 43.13 -10.94
C LYS A 209 7.44 44.46 -11.55
N HIS A 210 6.59 45.08 -12.38
CA HIS A 210 6.88 46.36 -13.05
C HIS A 210 6.22 47.57 -12.40
N GLY A 211 5.59 47.38 -11.24
CA GLY A 211 4.93 48.45 -10.49
C GLY A 211 3.52 48.81 -10.94
N ARG A 212 2.86 49.69 -10.17
CA ARG A 212 1.51 50.18 -10.45
C ARG A 212 1.48 51.21 -11.57
N ALA A 213 0.43 51.15 -12.39
CA ALA A 213 0.08 52.17 -13.37
C ALA A 213 -1.09 53.04 -12.87
N PRO A 214 -1.32 54.23 -13.46
CA PRO A 214 -2.55 54.98 -13.26
C PRO A 214 -3.79 54.15 -13.63
N GLU A 215 -4.84 54.20 -12.84
CA GLU A 215 -6.10 53.47 -13.12
C GLU A 215 -6.72 53.83 -14.48
N SER A 216 -6.46 55.05 -14.96
CA SER A 216 -6.86 55.51 -16.30
C SER A 216 -6.22 54.74 -17.45
N ASP A 217 -5.11 54.05 -17.23
CA ASP A 217 -4.42 53.27 -18.25
C ASP A 217 -5.08 51.91 -18.48
N CYS A 218 -5.89 51.44 -17.52
CA CYS A 218 -6.67 50.21 -17.61
C CYS A 218 -8.12 50.49 -18.08
N TYR A 219 -8.25 51.09 -19.27
CA TYR A 219 -9.52 51.59 -19.79
C TYR A 219 -10.23 50.68 -20.80
N TYR A 220 -9.64 49.52 -21.16
CA TYR A 220 -10.27 48.62 -22.14
C TYR A 220 -11.46 47.90 -21.51
N GLY A 221 -12.57 47.85 -22.24
CA GLY A 221 -13.72 47.03 -21.89
C GLY A 221 -13.46 45.55 -22.19
N CYS A 222 -13.89 44.67 -21.30
CA CYS A 222 -13.81 43.22 -21.50
C CYS A 222 -14.66 42.74 -22.70
N SER A 223 -14.13 41.78 -23.48
CA SER A 223 -14.81 41.26 -24.69
C SER A 223 -16.12 40.49 -24.42
N GLY A 224 -16.36 40.03 -23.20
CA GLY A 224 -17.57 39.31 -22.78
C GLY A 224 -18.81 40.15 -22.49
N GLY A 225 -18.76 41.48 -22.69
CA GLY A 225 -19.96 42.35 -22.66
C GLY A 225 -20.55 42.66 -21.28
N THR A 226 -19.95 42.19 -20.19
CA THR A 226 -20.42 42.45 -18.81
C THR A 226 -19.54 43.50 -18.09
N GLY A 227 -19.54 44.74 -18.59
CA GLY A 227 -19.25 45.96 -17.81
C GLY A 227 -17.93 46.08 -17.01
N GLY A 228 -16.92 45.21 -17.19
CA GLY A 228 -15.67 45.24 -16.44
C GLY A 228 -14.49 45.89 -17.19
N GLN A 229 -13.52 46.43 -16.44
CA GLN A 229 -12.23 46.87 -16.97
C GLN A 229 -11.32 45.64 -17.19
N CYS A 230 -10.80 45.48 -18.41
CA CYS A 230 -9.89 44.40 -18.82
C CYS A 230 -8.54 44.98 -19.28
N GLY A 231 -7.91 45.72 -18.38
CA GLY A 231 -6.57 46.27 -18.60
C GLY A 231 -6.48 47.32 -19.70
N GLY A 232 -5.32 47.35 -20.35
CA GLY A 232 -4.99 48.20 -21.48
C GLY A 232 -3.72 47.74 -22.19
N ASP A 233 -3.15 48.56 -23.06
CA ASP A 233 -1.91 48.23 -23.78
C ASP A 233 -0.76 47.99 -22.80
N TYR A 234 -0.37 46.73 -22.61
CA TYR A 234 0.58 46.32 -21.58
C TYR A 234 0.21 46.82 -20.18
N ARG A 235 -1.09 46.77 -19.86
CA ARG A 235 -1.63 47.15 -18.55
C ARG A 235 -2.56 46.06 -18.06
N ASN A 236 -2.26 45.50 -16.90
CA ASN A 236 -3.07 44.46 -16.27
C ASN A 236 -3.99 45.08 -15.23
N THR A 237 -5.30 44.87 -15.34
CA THR A 237 -6.19 44.97 -14.17
C THR A 237 -6.02 43.71 -13.35
N VAL A 238 -5.44 43.83 -12.15
CA VAL A 238 -5.07 42.69 -11.31
C VAL A 238 -6.12 42.43 -10.24
N TRP A 239 -6.46 41.15 -10.04
CA TRP A 239 -7.37 40.72 -8.99
C TRP A 239 -6.76 39.57 -8.18
N ASP A 240 -6.91 39.61 -6.85
CA ASP A 240 -6.65 38.49 -5.94
C ASP A 240 -7.93 37.67 -5.83
N ILE A 241 -7.94 36.48 -6.41
CA ILE A 241 -9.17 35.69 -6.47
C ILE A 241 -9.42 34.88 -5.20
N GLY A 242 -8.45 34.82 -4.26
CA GLY A 242 -8.56 34.18 -2.95
C GLY A 242 -8.91 32.69 -2.99
N THR A 243 -8.31 31.87 -2.12
CA THR A 243 -8.78 30.49 -1.92
C THR A 243 -10.01 30.50 -0.99
N SER A 244 -11.22 30.47 -1.55
CA SER A 244 -12.47 30.46 -0.77
C SER A 244 -12.89 29.00 -0.47
N GLY A 245 -13.11 28.56 0.78
CA GLY A 245 -13.07 29.32 2.04
C GLY A 245 -13.38 28.54 3.34
N GLY A 246 -13.67 29.29 4.41
CA GLY A 246 -14.46 28.84 5.59
C GLY A 246 -13.80 28.74 6.98
N THR A 247 -13.60 29.89 7.65
CA THR A 247 -13.25 30.18 9.09
C THR A 247 -13.85 29.25 10.19
N THR A 248 -13.26 28.97 11.37
CA THR A 248 -12.74 29.89 12.43
C THR A 248 -11.75 29.24 13.42
N GLY A 249 -10.65 29.95 13.75
CA GLY A 249 -10.13 30.10 15.13
C GLY A 249 -9.17 29.04 15.69
N GLY A 250 -7.86 29.27 15.56
CA GLY A 250 -6.84 28.57 16.35
C GLY A 250 -5.43 29.03 15.98
N THR A 251 -4.74 29.67 16.92
CA THR A 251 -3.36 30.18 16.78
C THR A 251 -2.36 29.05 16.51
N GLY A 252 -1.74 29.06 15.33
CA GLY A 252 -0.61 28.19 14.99
C GLY A 252 0.16 28.76 13.81
N THR A 253 1.44 29.03 14.01
CA THR A 253 2.40 29.44 12.98
C THR A 253 2.51 28.35 11.91
N GLY A 254 1.95 28.57 10.71
CA GLY A 254 1.96 27.59 9.61
C GLY A 254 2.41 28.23 8.30
N THR A 255 3.37 27.59 7.65
CA THR A 255 3.91 27.93 6.33
C THR A 255 2.96 27.51 5.21
N GLY A 256 2.61 28.45 4.33
CA GLY A 256 2.67 28.25 2.88
C GLY A 256 1.52 27.57 2.15
N ASP A 257 0.88 26.54 2.71
CA ASP A 257 -0.16 25.77 2.02
C ASP A 257 -1.34 25.52 2.99
N ASN A 258 -2.58 25.53 2.49
CA ASN A 258 -3.76 25.10 3.25
C ASN A 258 -3.63 23.59 3.53
N LEU A 259 -2.84 23.23 4.54
CA LEU A 259 -2.49 21.87 4.93
C LEU A 259 -3.04 21.57 6.32
N GLU A 260 -3.86 20.53 6.41
CA GLU A 260 -4.34 19.98 7.68
C GLU A 260 -3.49 18.75 8.05
N LEU A 261 -2.94 18.71 9.27
CA LEU A 261 -2.25 17.53 9.78
C LEU A 261 -3.27 16.42 10.04
N VAL A 262 -3.13 15.28 9.37
CA VAL A 262 -4.10 14.17 9.44
C VAL A 262 -3.52 12.87 10.01
N PHE A 263 -2.21 12.75 10.08
CA PHE A 263 -1.52 11.61 10.68
C PHE A 263 -0.16 12.04 11.20
N GLU A 264 0.18 11.59 12.39
CA GLU A 264 1.52 11.75 12.95
C GLU A 264 1.89 10.58 13.84
N ASP A 265 3.19 10.30 13.91
CA ASP A 265 3.78 9.43 14.90
C ASP A 265 5.17 9.93 15.29
N THR A 266 5.42 10.04 16.59
CA THR A 266 6.70 10.41 17.19
C THR A 266 7.47 9.19 17.70
N PHE A 267 6.88 8.00 17.61
CA PHE A 267 7.47 6.73 18.04
C PHE A 267 7.98 6.77 19.50
N ASP A 268 7.18 7.34 20.41
CA ASP A 268 7.39 7.19 21.85
C ASP A 268 7.12 5.75 22.31
N THR A 269 6.20 5.07 21.62
CA THR A 269 5.88 3.64 21.74
C THR A 269 5.53 3.05 20.38
N LEU A 270 5.63 1.73 20.21
CA LEU A 270 5.10 1.06 19.01
C LEU A 270 3.57 1.02 19.08
N ASP A 271 2.89 1.93 18.37
CA ASP A 271 1.44 2.01 18.32
C ASP A 271 0.86 1.06 17.26
N THR A 272 0.43 -0.13 17.70
CA THR A 272 -0.15 -1.16 16.83
C THR A 272 -1.55 -0.81 16.32
N SER A 273 -2.18 0.26 16.81
CA SER A 273 -3.41 0.80 16.22
C SER A 273 -3.13 1.62 14.94
N LYS A 274 -1.90 2.11 14.78
CA LYS A 274 -1.42 2.81 13.58
C LYS A 274 -0.62 1.90 12.66
N TRP A 275 0.27 1.08 13.21
CA TRP A 275 1.22 0.29 12.45
C TRP A 275 0.94 -1.19 12.61
N ARG A 276 0.58 -1.84 11.51
CA ARG A 276 0.47 -3.29 11.44
C ARG A 276 1.78 -3.88 10.91
N PRO A 277 2.43 -4.80 11.65
CA PRO A 277 3.52 -5.59 11.09
C PRO A 277 3.01 -6.53 9.99
N GLU A 278 3.75 -6.63 8.89
CA GLU A 278 3.56 -7.70 7.90
C GLU A 278 4.32 -8.96 8.32
N VAL A 279 3.66 -10.11 8.21
CA VAL A 279 4.19 -11.43 8.56
C VAL A 279 4.16 -12.31 7.32
N THR A 280 5.31 -12.47 6.69
CA THR A 280 5.43 -13.22 5.43
C THR A 280 6.88 -13.56 5.07
N ALA A 281 7.08 -14.72 4.45
CA ALA A 281 8.32 -15.19 3.86
C ALA A 281 8.27 -15.20 2.32
N GLY A 282 7.31 -14.46 1.73
CA GLY A 282 7.05 -14.44 0.29
C GLY A 282 8.09 -13.75 -0.58
N GLY A 283 9.14 -13.17 0.01
CA GLY A 283 10.23 -12.51 -0.73
C GLY A 283 9.89 -11.13 -1.29
N GLY A 284 8.83 -10.48 -0.78
CA GLY A 284 8.51 -9.07 -1.07
C GLY A 284 8.08 -8.76 -2.51
N GLY A 285 7.91 -9.77 -3.37
CA GLY A 285 7.73 -9.58 -4.82
C GLY A 285 9.05 -9.41 -5.60
N ASN A 286 10.18 -9.39 -4.89
CA ASN A 286 11.53 -9.13 -5.41
C ASN A 286 12.51 -10.29 -5.17
N GLU A 287 11.98 -11.45 -4.75
CA GLU A 287 12.75 -12.64 -4.39
C GLU A 287 13.79 -12.37 -3.27
N GLU A 288 13.43 -11.51 -2.31
CA GLU A 288 14.27 -11.06 -1.20
C GLU A 288 14.59 -12.19 -0.19
N PHE A 289 15.67 -12.06 0.58
CA PHE A 289 16.25 -13.16 1.38
C PHE A 289 15.79 -13.20 2.83
N GLN A 290 14.92 -12.28 3.24
CA GLN A 290 14.31 -12.28 4.56
C GLN A 290 12.91 -12.89 4.56
N TYR A 291 12.44 -13.19 5.77
CA TYR A 291 11.03 -13.15 6.10
C TYR A 291 10.74 -12.02 7.08
N TYR A 292 9.56 -11.43 6.95
CA TYR A 292 9.06 -10.38 7.82
C TYR A 292 8.22 -10.96 8.94
N MET A 293 8.37 -10.41 10.15
CA MET A 293 7.52 -10.68 11.30
C MET A 293 7.59 -9.53 12.32
N GLY A 294 6.61 -9.44 13.22
CA GLY A 294 6.57 -8.42 14.28
C GLY A 294 7.42 -8.76 15.51
N SER A 295 8.58 -9.40 15.34
CA SER A 295 9.45 -9.81 16.45
C SER A 295 10.04 -8.58 17.17
N PRO A 296 10.16 -8.58 18.51
CA PRO A 296 10.79 -7.49 19.25
C PRO A 296 12.28 -7.27 18.91
N ASP A 297 12.96 -8.25 18.29
CA ASP A 297 14.34 -8.08 17.82
C ASP A 297 14.45 -7.36 16.48
N ASN A 298 13.36 -7.38 15.70
CA ASN A 298 13.30 -6.81 14.36
C ASN A 298 12.48 -5.52 14.29
N LEU A 299 11.49 -5.38 15.17
CA LEU A 299 10.58 -4.24 15.20
C LEU A 299 10.36 -3.78 16.65
N TYR A 300 10.96 -2.65 17.01
CA TYR A 300 10.87 -2.11 18.37
C TYR A 300 11.01 -0.60 18.39
N VAL A 301 10.59 0.02 19.49
CA VAL A 301 10.85 1.43 19.77
C VAL A 301 11.88 1.54 20.86
N GLN A 302 12.91 2.35 20.63
CA GLN A 302 13.95 2.64 21.61
C GLN A 302 14.38 4.10 21.50
N ASN A 303 14.55 4.78 22.63
CA ASN A 303 15.01 6.17 22.67
C ASN A 303 14.20 7.13 21.76
N GLY A 304 12.88 6.92 21.65
CA GLY A 304 11.99 7.75 20.82
C GLY A 304 12.16 7.56 19.31
N ASN A 305 12.67 6.41 18.85
CA ASN A 305 12.70 6.06 17.44
C ASN A 305 12.18 4.64 17.23
N LEU A 306 11.51 4.42 16.11
CA LEU A 306 11.18 3.08 15.61
C LEU A 306 12.40 2.47 14.93
N TYR A 307 12.69 1.20 15.23
CA TYR A 307 13.77 0.41 14.65
C TYR A 307 13.18 -0.72 13.81
N LEU A 308 13.63 -0.81 12.55
CA LEU A 308 13.42 -1.97 11.69
C LEU A 308 14.78 -2.61 11.45
N LYS A 309 15.06 -3.71 12.14
CA LYS A 309 16.39 -4.32 12.24
C LYS A 309 16.41 -5.71 11.59
N PRO A 310 17.21 -5.94 10.54
CA PRO A 310 17.43 -7.28 10.05
C PRO A 310 18.38 -8.05 10.99
N THR A 311 18.09 -9.33 11.25
CA THR A 311 18.88 -10.24 12.09
C THR A 311 19.06 -11.60 11.40
N LEU A 312 20.03 -12.40 11.84
CA LEU A 312 20.16 -13.76 11.30
C LEU A 312 19.10 -14.67 11.92
N ALA A 313 18.38 -15.43 11.09
CA ALA A 313 17.45 -16.45 11.58
C ALA A 313 18.17 -17.53 12.40
N SER A 314 19.45 -17.76 12.13
CA SER A 314 20.29 -18.71 12.87
C SER A 314 20.69 -18.24 14.26
N GLU A 315 20.67 -16.94 14.56
CA GLU A 315 20.93 -16.44 15.91
C GLU A 315 19.80 -16.80 16.86
N HIS A 316 18.58 -16.86 16.33
CA HIS A 316 17.37 -17.23 17.06
C HIS A 316 17.12 -18.73 17.10
N TYR A 317 17.31 -19.41 15.96
CA TYR A 317 16.90 -20.81 15.81
C TYR A 317 18.06 -21.81 15.62
N GLY A 318 19.29 -21.31 15.53
CA GLY A 318 20.49 -22.11 15.19
C GLY A 318 20.61 -22.37 13.67
N GLU A 319 21.82 -22.63 13.18
CA GLU A 319 22.06 -22.79 11.73
C GLU A 319 21.30 -23.96 11.09
N GLU A 320 21.07 -25.05 11.83
CA GLU A 320 20.33 -26.22 11.31
C GLU A 320 18.86 -25.91 10.99
N PHE A 321 18.26 -24.90 11.62
CA PHE A 321 16.90 -24.45 11.32
C PHE A 321 16.75 -24.19 9.82
N LEU A 322 17.75 -23.56 9.20
CA LEU A 322 17.72 -23.22 7.79
C LEU A 322 17.56 -24.43 6.86
N THR A 323 18.00 -25.62 7.28
CA THR A 323 18.02 -26.83 6.43
C THR A 323 17.08 -27.93 6.88
N SER A 324 16.48 -27.82 8.07
CA SER A 324 15.67 -28.89 8.67
C SER A 324 14.44 -28.41 9.43
N GLY A 325 14.34 -27.10 9.70
CA GLY A 325 13.18 -26.50 10.35
C GLY A 325 12.07 -26.15 9.37
N TYR A 326 11.01 -25.55 9.90
CA TYR A 326 9.99 -24.91 9.07
C TYR A 326 9.45 -23.63 9.71
N ILE A 327 9.07 -22.70 8.85
CA ILE A 327 8.31 -21.49 9.17
C ILE A 327 6.83 -21.81 8.98
N ASP A 328 5.99 -21.50 9.96
CA ASP A 328 4.53 -21.73 9.91
C ASP A 328 3.76 -20.56 10.56
N PHE A 329 3.56 -19.49 9.79
CA PHE A 329 2.87 -18.28 10.24
C PHE A 329 1.35 -18.43 10.35
N TRP A 330 0.78 -19.58 9.96
CA TRP A 330 -0.65 -19.85 10.12
C TRP A 330 -1.02 -20.26 11.54
N HIS A 331 -0.05 -20.78 12.29
CA HIS A 331 -0.29 -21.40 13.59
C HIS A 331 0.51 -20.74 14.72
N GLY A 332 1.23 -19.65 14.45
CA GLY A 332 1.91 -18.85 15.47
C GLY A 332 3.19 -19.47 16.03
N TYR A 333 3.78 -20.48 15.37
CA TYR A 333 5.02 -21.12 15.82
C TYR A 333 5.89 -21.61 14.66
N ASN A 334 7.20 -21.75 14.92
CA ASN A 334 8.18 -22.29 13.98
C ASN A 334 8.84 -23.53 14.60
N TYR A 335 8.98 -24.61 13.84
CA TYR A 335 9.70 -25.79 14.32
C TYR A 335 11.20 -25.60 14.13
N ILE A 336 11.92 -25.68 15.25
CA ILE A 336 13.36 -25.44 15.32
C ILE A 336 14.13 -26.74 15.07
N GLY A 337 13.69 -27.84 15.68
CA GLY A 337 14.31 -29.14 15.51
C GLY A 337 14.16 -30.08 16.71
N CYS A 338 14.92 -31.17 16.67
CA CYS A 338 14.94 -32.21 17.68
C CYS A 338 16.16 -32.04 18.62
N PHE A 339 15.94 -32.08 19.93
CA PHE A 339 16.98 -31.85 20.94
C PHE A 339 16.98 -32.94 22.00
N ASN A 340 18.17 -33.25 22.56
CA ASN A 340 18.29 -34.26 23.60
C ASN A 340 17.80 -33.75 24.96
N ASP A 341 17.22 -34.63 25.77
CA ASP A 341 16.83 -34.33 27.16
C ASP A 341 17.80 -35.02 28.13
N GLY A 342 19.09 -34.66 28.15
CA GLY A 342 20.22 -35.41 28.73
C GLY A 342 20.17 -35.83 30.23
N GLY A 343 19.13 -36.53 30.67
CA GLY A 343 18.80 -36.85 32.07
C GLY A 343 17.90 -35.80 32.71
N ASP A 344 18.11 -34.53 32.39
CA ASP A 344 17.23 -33.39 32.69
C ASP A 344 16.55 -32.92 31.39
N GLN A 345 15.33 -32.38 31.48
CA GLN A 345 14.63 -31.85 30.30
C GLN A 345 15.35 -30.60 29.79
N ASP A 346 15.37 -30.39 28.47
CA ASP A 346 16.03 -29.23 27.84
C ASP A 346 15.29 -27.90 28.16
N LEU A 347 13.96 -27.97 28.25
CA LEU A 347 13.07 -26.88 28.65
C LEU A 347 12.43 -27.22 30.01
N THR A 348 12.67 -26.39 31.03
CA THR A 348 12.38 -26.74 32.43
C THR A 348 11.38 -25.83 33.15
N ASP A 349 11.00 -24.70 32.57
CA ASP A 349 10.47 -23.59 33.37
C ASP A 349 8.97 -23.74 33.69
N SER A 350 8.20 -24.29 32.76
CA SER A 350 6.77 -24.57 32.93
C SER A 350 6.37 -25.86 32.22
N LEU A 351 5.37 -26.58 32.75
CA LEU A 351 4.87 -27.85 32.22
C LEU A 351 3.34 -27.81 32.11
N LEU A 352 2.84 -28.15 30.93
CA LEU A 352 1.43 -28.47 30.67
C LEU A 352 1.35 -29.91 30.14
N THR A 353 0.36 -30.67 30.57
CA THR A 353 0.09 -32.01 30.01
C THR A 353 -1.32 -32.09 29.45
N ALA A 354 -1.48 -32.76 28.30
CA ALA A 354 -2.77 -32.94 27.65
C ALA A 354 -2.78 -34.25 26.85
N SER A 355 -3.89 -34.98 26.91
CA SER A 355 -4.05 -36.25 26.16
C SER A 355 -4.08 -36.05 24.64
N ASP A 356 -4.46 -34.87 24.19
CA ASP A 356 -4.52 -34.41 22.81
C ASP A 356 -3.51 -33.26 22.58
N MET A 357 -2.31 -33.39 23.18
CA MET A 357 -1.24 -32.41 23.04
C MET A 357 -0.91 -32.13 21.57
N ASN A 358 -0.69 -30.86 21.25
CA ASN A 358 -0.29 -30.36 19.94
C ASN A 358 0.45 -29.02 20.10
N PRO A 359 1.17 -28.55 19.06
CA PRO A 359 1.93 -27.31 19.15
C PRO A 359 1.06 -26.07 19.41
N GLY A 360 -0.14 -25.98 18.84
CA GLY A 360 -1.07 -24.86 19.05
C GLY A 360 -1.46 -24.65 20.52
N LYS A 361 -1.73 -25.74 21.26
CA LYS A 361 -1.99 -25.67 22.71
C LYS A 361 -0.76 -25.20 23.47
N CYS A 362 0.40 -25.73 23.10
CA CYS A 362 1.63 -25.45 23.82
C CYS A 362 2.13 -24.02 23.59
N VAL A 363 2.06 -23.51 22.36
CA VAL A 363 2.40 -22.13 22.06
C VAL A 363 1.51 -21.16 22.83
N THR A 364 0.19 -21.41 22.87
CA THR A 364 -0.76 -20.57 23.61
C THR A 364 -0.37 -20.51 25.09
N HIS A 365 -0.15 -21.67 25.72
CA HIS A 365 0.25 -21.76 27.13
C HIS A 365 1.58 -21.08 27.43
N CYS A 366 2.60 -21.29 26.60
CA CYS A 366 3.92 -20.72 26.84
C CYS A 366 3.98 -19.22 26.54
N ALA A 367 3.25 -18.75 25.53
CA ALA A 367 3.12 -17.33 25.20
C ALA A 367 2.41 -16.54 26.32
N ASP A 368 1.33 -17.10 26.88
CA ASP A 368 0.60 -16.50 28.01
C ASP A 368 1.49 -16.33 29.26
N LEU A 369 2.55 -17.14 29.37
CA LEU A 369 3.53 -17.08 30.46
C LEU A 369 4.79 -16.27 30.10
N GLY A 370 4.88 -15.73 28.88
CA GLY A 370 6.01 -14.92 28.42
C GLY A 370 7.29 -15.71 28.11
N TYR A 371 7.18 -17.00 27.78
CA TYR A 371 8.31 -17.80 27.32
C TYR A 371 8.44 -17.73 25.80
N GLU A 372 9.65 -17.68 25.27
CA GLU A 372 9.91 -17.60 23.83
C GLU A 372 9.84 -18.96 23.11
N TYR A 373 10.26 -20.02 23.81
CA TYR A 373 10.36 -21.36 23.26
C TYR A 373 9.46 -22.34 23.99
N PHE A 374 9.08 -23.40 23.27
CA PHE A 374 8.39 -24.52 23.87
C PHE A 374 8.83 -25.86 23.25
N GLY A 375 8.67 -26.91 24.03
CA GLY A 375 9.12 -28.26 23.75
C GLY A 375 7.97 -29.22 23.88
N LEU A 376 7.81 -30.09 22.90
CA LEU A 376 6.80 -31.13 22.89
C LEU A 376 7.43 -32.51 23.04
N LYS A 377 6.87 -33.28 23.96
CA LYS A 377 7.26 -34.66 24.22
C LYS A 377 6.05 -35.50 24.58
N ASN A 378 5.57 -36.27 23.61
CA ASN A 378 4.37 -37.09 23.72
C ASN A 378 3.12 -36.28 24.13
N THR A 379 2.77 -36.27 25.42
CA THR A 379 1.63 -35.52 25.99
C THR A 379 2.04 -34.28 26.77
N GLU A 380 3.35 -34.00 26.85
CA GLU A 380 3.93 -32.90 27.60
C GLU A 380 4.26 -31.72 26.69
N CYS A 381 3.97 -30.54 27.20
CA CYS A 381 4.36 -29.23 26.70
C CYS A 381 5.23 -28.56 27.75
N ARG A 382 6.44 -28.14 27.38
CA ARG A 382 7.41 -27.52 28.28
C ARG A 382 7.83 -26.16 27.76
N CYS A 383 7.87 -25.14 28.60
CA CYS A 383 8.25 -23.79 28.20
C CYS A 383 9.67 -23.42 28.66
N GLY A 384 10.28 -22.45 27.99
CA GLY A 384 11.52 -21.82 28.45
C GLY A 384 12.02 -20.73 27.51
N ASN A 385 13.03 -19.98 27.97
CA ASN A 385 13.70 -18.92 27.19
C ASN A 385 15.09 -19.33 26.67
N SER A 386 15.42 -20.61 26.79
CA SER A 386 16.64 -21.20 26.26
C SER A 386 16.41 -22.67 25.98
N TYR A 387 17.07 -23.20 24.97
CA TYR A 387 17.04 -24.62 24.59
C TYR A 387 18.41 -25.05 24.07
N GLY A 388 18.56 -26.34 23.79
CA GLY A 388 19.75 -26.93 23.18
C GLY A 388 20.91 -27.19 24.14
N ARG A 389 20.67 -27.19 25.46
CA ARG A 389 21.70 -27.42 26.49
C ARG A 389 22.42 -28.76 26.32
N PHE A 390 21.69 -29.78 25.86
CA PHE A 390 22.22 -31.12 25.63
C PHE A 390 22.52 -31.41 24.15
N GLY A 391 22.55 -30.36 23.34
CA GLY A 391 22.80 -30.44 21.90
C GLY A 391 21.64 -31.07 21.13
N ARG A 392 21.85 -31.12 19.81
CA ARG A 392 20.89 -31.69 18.85
C ARG A 392 20.70 -33.18 19.09
N GLY A 393 19.43 -33.60 19.00
CA GLY A 393 19.00 -34.97 19.07
C GLY A 393 18.47 -35.46 17.72
N HIS A 394 18.18 -36.76 17.68
CA HIS A 394 17.54 -37.40 16.54
C HIS A 394 16.38 -38.27 17.05
N GLY A 395 15.41 -38.58 16.19
CA GLY A 395 14.32 -39.48 16.57
C GLY A 395 13.05 -38.80 17.08
N CYS A 396 12.86 -37.50 16.82
CA CYS A 396 11.60 -36.79 17.08
C CYS A 396 10.53 -37.19 16.03
N HIS A 397 10.17 -38.47 16.00
CA HIS A 397 9.23 -39.06 15.04
C HIS A 397 7.89 -39.42 15.68
N ILE A 398 7.72 -39.13 16.98
CA ILE A 398 6.43 -39.32 17.64
C ILE A 398 5.54 -38.17 17.19
N ASN A 399 4.43 -38.49 16.51
CA ASN A 399 3.47 -37.47 16.13
C ASN A 399 2.66 -37.02 17.35
N CYS A 400 2.25 -35.75 17.35
CA CYS A 400 1.40 -35.20 18.39
C CYS A 400 0.02 -35.88 18.38
N ALA A 401 -0.49 -36.21 19.57
CA ALA A 401 -1.77 -36.88 19.71
C ALA A 401 -2.94 -36.01 19.22
N GLY A 402 -2.87 -34.70 19.42
CA GLY A 402 -3.86 -33.73 18.95
C GLY A 402 -3.62 -33.19 17.54
N ASP A 403 -2.48 -33.53 16.92
CA ASP A 403 -2.15 -33.14 15.55
C ASP A 403 -1.13 -34.13 14.95
N SER A 404 -1.62 -35.13 14.22
CA SER A 404 -0.77 -36.18 13.68
C SER A 404 0.22 -35.70 12.61
N GLY A 405 0.09 -34.46 12.13
CA GLY A 405 1.00 -33.85 11.17
C GLY A 405 2.21 -33.15 11.79
N LYS A 406 2.31 -33.10 13.12
CA LYS A 406 3.34 -32.37 13.86
C LYS A 406 4.13 -33.27 14.81
N GLU A 407 5.37 -32.91 15.06
CA GLU A 407 6.32 -33.68 15.87
C GLU A 407 6.19 -33.36 17.37
N CYS A 408 5.98 -34.39 18.18
CA CYS A 408 5.92 -34.34 19.64
C CYS A 408 7.05 -35.17 20.27
N GLY A 409 8.29 -34.90 19.86
CA GLY A 409 9.50 -35.46 20.46
C GLY A 409 9.68 -36.96 20.19
N GLY A 410 10.38 -37.62 21.09
CA GLY A 410 10.82 -39.01 20.96
C GLY A 410 11.35 -39.58 22.27
N HIS A 411 11.89 -40.79 22.21
CA HIS A 411 12.49 -41.41 23.39
C HIS A 411 13.80 -40.70 23.78
N GLY A 412 13.76 -39.87 24.82
CA GLY A 412 14.91 -39.10 25.31
C GLY A 412 15.19 -37.82 24.51
N VAL A 413 14.25 -37.40 23.65
CA VAL A 413 14.37 -36.19 22.85
C VAL A 413 13.06 -35.39 22.85
N THR A 414 13.18 -34.08 22.71
CA THR A 414 12.08 -33.11 22.67
C THR A 414 12.06 -32.41 21.31
N SER A 415 10.87 -32.25 20.74
CA SER A 415 10.65 -31.39 19.57
C SER A 415 10.55 -29.94 20.05
N VAL A 416 11.48 -29.09 19.64
CA VAL A 416 11.53 -27.69 20.09
C VAL A 416 10.97 -26.77 19.01
N TYR A 417 10.19 -25.79 19.46
CA TYR A 417 9.50 -24.78 18.68
C TYR A 417 9.78 -23.38 19.25
N GLY A 418 9.80 -22.39 18.37
CA GLY A 418 9.84 -20.97 18.73
C GLY A 418 8.53 -20.29 18.37
N GLN A 419 8.20 -19.21 19.08
CA GLN A 419 7.01 -18.42 18.77
C GLN A 419 7.15 -17.65 17.46
N SER A 420 6.03 -17.48 16.74
CA SER A 420 5.90 -16.51 15.68
C SER A 420 5.17 -15.28 16.19
N TYR A 421 5.77 -14.11 16.00
CA TYR A 421 5.18 -12.83 16.38
C TYR A 421 4.26 -12.31 15.26
N GLY A 422 2.98 -12.69 15.37
CA GLY A 422 1.90 -12.30 14.48
C GLY A 422 1.45 -13.40 13.50
N ASP A 423 0.26 -13.21 12.95
CA ASP A 423 -0.36 -14.10 11.97
C ASP A 423 0.04 -13.74 10.55
N CYS A 424 0.13 -14.76 9.68
CA CYS A 424 0.35 -14.60 8.25
C CYS A 424 -0.48 -13.45 7.65
N THR A 425 0.20 -12.47 7.04
CA THR A 425 -0.44 -11.32 6.39
C THR A 425 -0.40 -11.41 4.85
N SER A 426 0.12 -12.50 4.30
CA SER A 426 0.26 -12.64 2.85
C SER A 426 -1.01 -13.14 2.19
N ASP A 427 -1.47 -12.43 1.16
CA ASP A 427 -2.59 -12.83 0.32
C ASP A 427 -2.16 -13.73 -0.87
N PHE A 428 -0.87 -14.10 -0.97
CA PHE A 428 -0.38 -14.97 -2.05
C PHE A 428 -0.98 -16.38 -1.95
N PRO A 429 -1.69 -16.88 -2.98
CA PRO A 429 -2.24 -18.23 -2.98
C PRO A 429 -1.12 -19.28 -2.99
N GLN A 430 -1.40 -20.45 -2.40
CA GLN A 430 -0.54 -21.65 -2.27
C GLN A 430 0.38 -21.73 -1.03
N GLY A 431 0.23 -20.86 -0.03
CA GLY A 431 0.90 -21.04 1.27
C GLY A 431 2.42 -20.85 1.27
N ARG A 432 3.08 -20.67 0.12
CA ARG A 432 4.54 -20.50 0.02
C ARG A 432 5.09 -19.28 0.75
N ALA A 433 4.24 -18.28 1.00
CA ALA A 433 4.61 -17.06 1.69
C ALA A 433 4.43 -17.15 3.21
N CYS A 434 3.78 -18.19 3.73
CA CYS A 434 3.47 -18.33 5.16
C CYS A 434 3.75 -19.73 5.74
N TYR A 435 4.13 -20.66 4.87
CA TYR A 435 4.69 -21.94 5.24
C TYR A 435 5.89 -22.25 4.34
N LEU A 436 7.06 -22.45 4.94
CA LEU A 436 8.28 -22.87 4.25
C LEU A 436 8.95 -23.96 5.06
N ALA A 437 9.38 -25.03 4.40
CA ALA A 437 10.16 -26.10 5.02
C ALA A 437 11.58 -26.09 4.47
N GLY A 438 12.56 -26.07 5.36
CA GLY A 438 13.98 -26.14 5.02
C GLY A 438 14.35 -27.54 4.53
N SER A 439 15.34 -27.58 3.65
CA SER A 439 15.99 -28.83 3.24
C SER A 439 17.46 -28.56 2.97
N HIS A 440 18.25 -29.63 2.80
CA HIS A 440 19.66 -29.50 2.45
C HIS A 440 19.89 -28.72 1.13
N ASN A 441 18.96 -28.82 0.18
CA ASN A 441 19.08 -28.17 -1.13
C ASN A 441 18.44 -26.77 -1.16
N ASN A 442 17.36 -26.57 -0.41
CA ASN A 442 16.60 -25.33 -0.36
C ASN A 442 16.55 -24.86 1.09
N ILE A 443 17.41 -23.90 1.42
CA ILE A 443 17.43 -23.33 2.77
C ILE A 443 16.21 -22.42 2.96
N LEU A 444 15.75 -22.32 4.20
CA LEU A 444 14.84 -21.25 4.62
C LEU A 444 15.53 -19.89 4.45
N PRO A 445 14.75 -18.79 4.33
CA PRO A 445 15.35 -17.47 4.23
C PRO A 445 16.24 -17.21 5.46
N PRO A 446 17.53 -16.89 5.26
CA PRO A 446 18.49 -16.81 6.35
C PRO A 446 18.34 -15.56 7.24
N ILE A 447 17.50 -14.62 6.83
CA ILE A 447 17.33 -13.33 7.50
C ILE A 447 15.91 -13.20 8.07
N GLN A 448 15.82 -12.67 9.29
CA GLN A 448 14.61 -12.09 9.87
C GLN A 448 14.66 -10.59 9.71
N SER A 449 13.53 -9.95 9.41
CA SER A 449 13.45 -8.48 9.37
C SER A 449 12.03 -8.00 9.67
N ALA A 450 11.81 -6.70 9.59
CA ALA A 450 10.51 -6.07 9.80
C ALA A 450 10.02 -5.30 8.57
N ARG A 451 8.70 -5.32 8.40
CA ARG A 451 7.92 -4.46 7.51
C ARG A 451 6.65 -4.07 8.25
N VAL A 452 6.34 -2.78 8.27
CA VAL A 452 5.11 -2.25 8.89
C VAL A 452 4.33 -1.40 7.90
N THR A 453 3.01 -1.42 8.03
CA THR A 453 2.09 -0.76 7.12
C THR A 453 0.93 -0.09 7.86
N THR A 454 0.38 0.97 7.26
CA THR A 454 -0.85 1.62 7.71
C THR A 454 -2.11 1.16 6.97
N VAL A 455 -2.05 0.11 6.15
CA VAL A 455 -3.16 -0.31 5.25
C VAL A 455 -4.54 -0.43 5.92
N GLU A 456 -4.59 -0.83 7.19
CA GLU A 456 -5.85 -0.96 7.96
C GLU A 456 -6.24 0.31 8.73
N SER A 457 -5.27 1.16 9.06
CA SER A 457 -5.42 2.28 9.99
C SER A 457 -5.51 3.64 9.30
N PHE A 458 -4.72 3.85 8.25
CA PHE A 458 -4.58 5.13 7.58
C PHE A 458 -4.15 4.97 6.12
N ALA A 459 -4.90 5.62 5.23
CA ALA A 459 -4.51 5.88 3.85
C ALA A 459 -4.90 7.32 3.52
N PHE A 460 -4.27 7.94 2.53
CA PHE A 460 -4.57 9.31 2.15
C PHE A 460 -4.40 9.53 0.65
N LYS A 461 -5.06 10.58 0.16
CA LYS A 461 -4.87 11.07 -1.20
C LYS A 461 -4.50 12.54 -1.14
N TYR A 462 -3.40 12.87 -1.80
CA TYR A 462 -2.81 14.20 -1.88
C TYR A 462 -2.40 14.79 -0.52
N GLY A 463 -1.43 15.70 -0.57
CA GLY A 463 -0.89 16.37 0.59
C GLY A 463 0.62 16.27 0.66
N LYS A 464 1.14 16.28 1.89
CA LYS A 464 2.57 16.25 2.19
C LYS A 464 2.87 15.14 3.18
N VAL A 465 3.94 14.38 2.94
CA VAL A 465 4.53 13.45 3.92
C VAL A 465 5.90 13.98 4.29
N GLU A 466 6.21 14.01 5.58
CA GLU A 466 7.56 14.25 6.08
C GLU A 466 7.95 13.09 6.99
N VAL A 467 9.05 12.40 6.67
CA VAL A 467 9.63 11.33 7.49
C VAL A 467 11.03 11.73 7.89
N TRP A 468 11.33 11.69 9.18
CA TRP A 468 12.68 11.83 9.71
C TRP A 468 13.23 10.44 9.99
N ALA A 469 14.17 9.98 9.16
CA ALA A 469 14.76 8.65 9.30
C ALA A 469 16.27 8.64 9.00
N LYS A 470 16.98 7.75 9.70
CA LYS A 470 18.38 7.38 9.43
C LYS A 470 18.39 5.99 8.78
N LEU A 471 19.12 5.86 7.67
CA LEU A 471 19.17 4.59 6.94
C LEU A 471 20.09 3.58 7.63
N PRO A 472 19.80 2.27 7.49
CA PRO A 472 20.71 1.23 7.94
C PRO A 472 21.98 1.19 7.09
N THR A 473 23.06 0.70 7.67
CA THR A 473 24.36 0.48 7.06
C THR A 473 24.81 -0.96 7.31
N GLY A 474 25.26 -1.61 6.25
CA GLY A 474 25.58 -3.03 6.22
C GLY A 474 25.37 -3.56 4.82
N ASP A 475 26.27 -4.44 4.40
CA ASP A 475 26.23 -4.96 3.03
C ASP A 475 24.92 -5.73 2.79
N TRP A 476 24.33 -5.48 1.62
CA TRP A 476 23.15 -6.15 1.09
C TRP A 476 21.82 -5.83 1.78
N ILE A 477 21.81 -4.82 2.67
CA ILE A 477 20.57 -4.30 3.28
C ILE A 477 19.86 -3.35 2.30
N TRP A 478 18.53 -3.39 2.26
CA TRP A 478 17.68 -2.58 1.39
C TRP A 478 16.53 -1.93 2.20
N PRO A 479 16.74 -0.73 2.77
CA PRO A 479 15.67 0.06 3.39
C PRO A 479 14.73 0.68 2.36
N ALA A 480 13.44 0.81 2.70
CA ALA A 480 12.49 1.56 1.90
C ALA A 480 11.43 2.30 2.75
N ILE A 481 11.03 3.48 2.25
CA ILE A 481 9.88 4.29 2.66
C ILE A 481 9.03 4.54 1.43
N TRP A 482 7.83 3.99 1.40
CA TRP A 482 7.04 3.90 0.17
C TRP A 482 5.55 3.73 0.46
N LEU A 483 4.77 3.79 -0.60
CA LEU A 483 3.32 3.71 -0.54
C LEU A 483 2.75 2.82 -1.62
N LEU A 484 1.69 2.10 -1.25
CA LEU A 484 0.85 1.33 -2.18
C LEU A 484 -0.60 1.83 -2.12
N PRO A 485 -1.37 1.65 -3.20
CA PRO A 485 -2.77 2.03 -3.23
C PRO A 485 -3.55 1.15 -2.26
N ARG A 486 -4.49 1.75 -1.52
CA ARG A 486 -5.39 1.00 -0.63
C ARG A 486 -6.24 0.00 -1.41
N ASP A 487 -6.72 0.44 -2.56
CA ASP A 487 -7.56 -0.33 -3.46
C ASP A 487 -6.94 -0.40 -4.85
N ASN A 488 -6.91 -1.59 -5.44
CA ASN A 488 -6.40 -1.81 -6.81
C ASN A 488 -7.45 -1.41 -7.88
N VAL A 489 -7.93 -0.16 -7.83
CA VAL A 489 -9.03 0.37 -8.66
C VAL A 489 -8.78 0.21 -10.16
N TYR A 490 -7.53 0.33 -10.60
CA TYR A 490 -7.14 0.27 -12.01
C TYR A 490 -6.57 -1.09 -12.42
N GLY A 491 -6.64 -2.09 -11.53
CA GLY A 491 -6.04 -3.42 -11.71
C GLY A 491 -4.81 -3.64 -10.81
N GLY A 492 -4.23 -4.83 -10.90
CA GLY A 492 -3.04 -5.18 -10.12
C GLY A 492 -1.80 -4.36 -10.52
N TRP A 493 -0.71 -4.54 -9.78
CA TRP A 493 0.54 -3.82 -10.02
C TRP A 493 1.06 -4.01 -11.47
N PRO A 494 1.56 -2.95 -12.14
CA PRO A 494 1.73 -1.57 -11.67
C PRO A 494 0.54 -0.64 -11.98
N ALA A 495 -0.63 -1.17 -12.38
CA ALA A 495 -1.74 -0.37 -12.92
C ALA A 495 -2.38 0.58 -11.91
N SER A 496 -2.39 0.21 -10.64
CA SER A 496 -2.88 1.08 -9.55
C SER A 496 -1.80 1.94 -8.89
N GLY A 497 -0.56 1.87 -9.37
CA GLY A 497 0.54 2.71 -8.91
C GLY A 497 1.33 2.16 -7.71
N GLU A 498 2.53 2.68 -7.53
CA GLU A 498 3.41 2.56 -6.35
C GLU A 498 4.24 3.85 -6.25
N ILE A 499 4.41 4.39 -5.05
CA ILE A 499 5.18 5.62 -4.80
C ILE A 499 6.32 5.31 -3.84
N ASP A 500 7.54 5.29 -4.35
CA ASP A 500 8.75 5.08 -3.56
C ASP A 500 9.36 6.43 -3.22
N ILE A 501 9.17 6.88 -1.96
CA ILE A 501 9.77 8.14 -1.48
C ILE A 501 11.27 7.96 -1.33
N MET A 502 11.70 6.83 -0.77
CA MET A 502 13.11 6.53 -0.57
C MET A 502 13.35 5.03 -0.62
N GLU A 503 14.28 4.62 -1.47
CA GLU A 503 14.95 3.33 -1.41
C GLU A 503 16.46 3.55 -1.44
N SER A 504 17.22 2.69 -0.76
CA SER A 504 18.68 2.75 -0.79
C SER A 504 19.29 1.37 -0.54
N ARG A 505 20.62 1.28 -0.60
CA ARG A 505 21.41 0.08 -0.30
C ARG A 505 22.29 0.37 0.90
N GLY A 506 22.27 -0.45 1.93
CA GLY A 506 23.07 -0.24 3.16
C GLY A 506 24.58 -0.39 2.95
N ASN A 507 25.03 -0.87 1.79
CA ASN A 507 26.45 -1.04 1.48
C ASN A 507 27.20 0.30 1.57
N ARG A 508 28.35 0.30 2.25
CA ARG A 508 29.19 1.51 2.37
C ARG A 508 30.08 1.76 1.16
N ASN A 509 30.44 0.71 0.43
CA ASN A 509 31.42 0.75 -0.66
C ASN A 509 30.92 0.00 -1.89
N LEU A 510 29.67 0.26 -2.30
CA LEU A 510 29.05 -0.35 -3.47
C LEU A 510 29.02 0.65 -4.63
N PHE A 511 29.60 0.27 -5.75
CA PHE A 511 29.74 1.10 -6.93
C PHE A 511 29.09 0.45 -8.14
N GLY A 512 28.35 1.22 -8.94
CA GLY A 512 27.85 0.78 -10.24
C GLY A 512 28.99 0.55 -11.23
N SER A 513 28.69 -0.10 -12.36
CA SER A 513 29.69 -0.39 -13.40
C SER A 513 30.31 0.86 -14.05
N TRP A 514 29.65 2.02 -13.93
CA TRP A 514 30.17 3.34 -14.33
C TRP A 514 31.10 3.98 -13.28
N GLY A 515 31.31 3.34 -12.13
CA GLY A 515 32.22 3.79 -11.06
C GLY A 515 31.61 4.77 -10.05
N GLY A 516 30.36 5.19 -10.21
CA GLY A 516 29.65 6.00 -9.22
C GLY A 516 29.19 5.14 -8.03
N SER A 517 29.11 5.73 -6.83
CA SER A 517 28.50 5.03 -5.70
C SER A 517 27.04 4.71 -6.01
N ILE A 518 26.53 3.60 -5.48
CA ILE A 518 25.10 3.24 -5.46
C ILE A 518 24.72 2.70 -4.08
N GLY A 519 25.59 2.92 -3.08
CA GLY A 519 25.46 2.46 -1.70
C GLY A 519 24.65 3.42 -0.84
N VAL A 520 24.95 3.44 0.46
CA VAL A 520 24.16 4.15 1.49
C VAL A 520 24.29 5.67 1.41
N ASP A 521 25.19 6.18 0.57
CA ASP A 521 25.34 7.58 0.21
C ASP A 521 24.53 7.98 -1.03
N ASP A 522 23.79 7.05 -1.65
CA ASP A 522 22.84 7.28 -2.74
C ASP A 522 21.44 6.81 -2.33
N MET A 523 20.42 7.56 -2.75
CA MET A 523 19.03 7.18 -2.55
C MET A 523 18.27 7.31 -3.87
N GLY A 524 17.34 6.40 -4.11
CA GLY A 524 16.43 6.42 -5.25
C GLY A 524 15.01 6.79 -4.81
N SER A 525 14.30 7.50 -5.69
CA SER A 525 12.85 7.65 -5.64
C SER A 525 12.27 7.26 -6.99
N THR A 526 11.18 6.50 -6.96
CA THR A 526 10.57 5.93 -8.17
C THR A 526 9.06 5.96 -8.06
N LEU A 527 8.40 6.21 -9.19
CA LEU A 527 6.97 5.90 -9.35
C LEU A 527 6.84 4.68 -10.24
N HIS A 528 6.18 3.62 -9.79
CA HIS A 528 5.78 2.51 -10.68
C HIS A 528 4.35 2.72 -11.16
N TRP A 529 4.15 2.64 -12.47
CA TRP A 529 2.88 2.87 -13.14
C TRP A 529 2.89 2.22 -14.51
N GLY A 530 1.73 1.81 -15.01
CA GLY A 530 1.63 1.24 -16.35
C GLY A 530 0.41 0.35 -16.48
N PRO A 531 -0.10 0.07 -17.69
CA PRO A 531 -1.38 -0.61 -17.86
C PRO A 531 -1.49 -1.99 -17.19
N ARG A 532 -0.36 -2.70 -17.10
CA ARG A 532 -0.18 -4.02 -16.49
C ARG A 532 1.27 -4.44 -16.60
N TRP A 533 1.69 -5.45 -15.85
CA TRP A 533 2.96 -6.13 -16.13
C TRP A 533 3.00 -6.71 -17.57
N PRO A 534 4.14 -6.62 -18.30
CA PRO A 534 5.43 -6.02 -17.92
C PRO A 534 5.58 -4.55 -18.34
N TYR A 535 4.51 -3.87 -18.74
CA TYR A 535 4.55 -2.46 -19.15
C TYR A 535 4.58 -1.57 -17.91
N ASN A 536 5.75 -1.43 -17.30
CA ASN A 536 6.01 -0.52 -16.20
C ASN A 536 6.82 0.68 -16.71
N GLY A 537 6.27 1.88 -16.58
CA GLY A 537 6.83 3.15 -17.05
C GLY A 537 7.86 3.77 -16.10
N PHE A 538 8.23 3.08 -15.01
CA PHE A 538 9.10 3.61 -13.94
C PHE A 538 10.40 4.27 -14.42
N GLN A 539 10.97 3.81 -15.55
CA GLN A 539 12.20 4.38 -16.12
C GLN A 539 12.05 5.87 -16.47
N GLN A 540 10.84 6.36 -16.70
CA GLN A 540 10.55 7.77 -16.96
C GLN A 540 10.34 8.60 -15.68
N THR A 541 10.24 7.94 -14.53
CA THR A 541 9.84 8.52 -13.24
C THR A 541 10.68 7.96 -12.10
N THR A 542 11.97 7.76 -12.36
CA THR A 542 12.96 7.36 -11.38
C THR A 542 14.09 8.38 -11.37
N ALA A 543 14.55 8.75 -10.18
CA ALA A 543 15.70 9.63 -9.99
C ALA A 543 16.45 9.21 -8.74
N SER A 544 17.74 9.55 -8.68
CA SER A 544 18.56 9.33 -7.50
C SER A 544 19.22 10.62 -7.02
N LYS A 545 19.62 10.62 -5.75
CA LYS A 545 20.31 11.74 -5.11
C LYS A 545 21.42 11.25 -4.20
N HIS A 546 22.65 11.62 -4.54
CA HIS A 546 23.77 11.49 -3.63
C HIS A 546 23.72 12.50 -2.50
N THR A 547 24.09 12.08 -1.29
CA THR A 547 24.27 13.02 -0.18
C THR A 547 25.44 13.97 -0.45
N SER A 548 25.34 15.19 0.08
CA SER A 548 26.40 16.19 -0.03
C SER A 548 27.55 15.98 0.97
N SER A 549 27.29 15.23 2.06
CA SER A 549 28.28 14.92 3.10
C SER A 549 27.92 13.63 3.83
N GLY A 550 28.93 12.82 4.17
CA GLY A 550 28.73 11.57 4.89
C GLY A 550 27.94 10.55 4.08
N THR A 551 27.02 9.84 4.72
CA THR A 551 26.07 8.90 4.11
C THR A 551 24.68 9.12 4.71
N TYR A 552 23.62 8.63 4.06
CA TYR A 552 22.27 8.70 4.64
C TYR A 552 22.07 7.79 5.87
N GLY A 553 23.08 6.98 6.21
CA GLY A 553 23.12 6.19 7.44
C GLY A 553 23.95 6.82 8.56
N THR A 554 24.53 8.00 8.33
CA THR A 554 25.32 8.72 9.35
C THR A 554 24.41 9.45 10.33
N ASP A 555 23.41 10.18 9.81
CA ASP A 555 22.51 11.03 10.58
C ASP A 555 21.05 10.82 10.17
N PHE A 556 20.12 11.45 10.89
CA PHE A 556 18.72 11.49 10.47
C PHE A 556 18.54 12.51 9.35
N HIS A 557 17.87 12.09 8.29
CA HIS A 557 17.53 12.91 7.13
C HIS A 557 16.03 13.09 7.03
N LYS A 558 15.60 14.21 6.44
CA LYS A 558 14.18 14.54 6.22
C LYS A 558 13.78 14.16 4.80
N TRP A 559 12.97 13.11 4.69
CA TRP A 559 12.39 12.61 3.43
C TRP A 559 11.01 13.22 3.25
N VAL A 560 10.78 13.90 2.14
CA VAL A 560 9.54 14.64 1.90
C VAL A 560 8.89 14.19 0.60
N LEU A 561 7.58 13.90 0.66
CA LEU A 561 6.72 13.75 -0.52
C LEU A 561 5.73 14.91 -0.54
N THR A 562 5.65 15.63 -1.65
CA THR A 562 4.53 16.55 -1.96
C THR A 562 3.74 15.95 -3.11
N TRP A 563 2.46 15.68 -2.89
CA TRP A 563 1.60 14.97 -3.82
C TRP A 563 0.33 15.76 -4.08
N THR A 564 0.13 16.21 -5.31
CA THR A 564 -1.05 16.98 -5.72
C THR A 564 -1.78 16.25 -6.84
N ASP A 565 -2.90 16.81 -7.27
CA ASP A 565 -3.64 16.40 -8.47
C ASP A 565 -2.94 16.78 -9.78
N THR A 566 -1.79 17.47 -9.71
CA THR A 566 -1.05 17.94 -10.89
C THR A 566 0.41 17.48 -10.94
N TYR A 567 1.04 17.17 -9.80
CA TYR A 567 2.42 16.70 -9.73
C TYR A 567 2.70 15.87 -8.46
N LEU A 568 3.79 15.12 -8.52
CA LEU A 568 4.44 14.45 -7.39
C LEU A 568 5.88 14.97 -7.29
N LYS A 569 6.31 15.36 -6.09
CA LYS A 569 7.68 15.82 -5.83
C LYS A 569 8.26 15.11 -4.61
N VAL A 570 9.48 14.61 -4.72
CA VAL A 570 10.24 14.03 -3.61
C VAL A 570 11.49 14.86 -3.33
N GLU A 571 11.76 15.11 -2.05
CA GLU A 571 12.90 15.87 -1.56
C GLU A 571 13.60 15.12 -0.42
N VAL A 572 14.92 15.28 -0.31
CA VAL A 572 15.72 14.90 0.86
C VAL A 572 16.46 16.14 1.36
N ASP A 573 16.32 16.47 2.64
CA ASP A 573 16.95 17.64 3.27
C ASP A 573 16.76 18.94 2.46
N ASP A 574 15.51 19.17 2.03
CA ASP A 574 15.11 20.33 1.23
C ASP A 574 15.79 20.41 -0.17
N GLN A 575 16.38 19.31 -0.63
CA GLN A 575 16.90 19.15 -1.99
C GLN A 575 15.94 18.29 -2.82
N GLU A 576 15.51 18.81 -3.97
CA GLU A 576 14.72 18.04 -4.93
C GLU A 576 15.49 16.82 -5.45
N VAL A 577 14.78 15.69 -5.45
CA VAL A 577 15.22 14.39 -5.98
C VAL A 577 14.45 14.09 -7.26
N LEU A 578 13.13 14.11 -7.18
CA LEU A 578 12.22 13.73 -8.27
C LEU A 578 11.07 14.73 -8.35
N LEU A 579 10.74 15.18 -9.56
CA LEU A 579 9.53 15.94 -9.87
C LEU A 579 8.84 15.31 -11.08
N VAL A 580 7.62 14.82 -10.90
CA VAL A 580 6.81 14.22 -11.96
C VAL A 580 5.53 15.01 -12.14
N SER A 581 5.38 15.60 -13.32
CA SER A 581 4.14 16.26 -13.78
C SER A 581 3.91 15.86 -15.24
N PRO A 582 3.10 14.83 -15.51
CA PRO A 582 2.79 14.42 -16.89
C PRO A 582 2.21 15.59 -17.68
N PRO A 583 2.57 15.81 -18.95
CA PRO A 583 2.06 16.96 -19.71
C PRO A 583 0.52 16.98 -19.83
N THR A 584 -0.07 15.80 -20.06
CA THR A 584 -1.54 15.59 -20.12
C THR A 584 -1.99 14.57 -19.09
N ASN A 585 -1.45 13.36 -19.15
CA ASN A 585 -1.70 12.26 -18.21
C ASN A 585 -0.58 11.20 -18.34
N PHE A 586 -0.56 10.21 -17.44
CA PHE A 586 0.42 9.13 -17.48
C PHE A 586 0.25 8.20 -18.70
N TRP A 587 -0.96 8.00 -19.24
CA TRP A 587 -1.14 7.15 -20.43
C TRP A 587 -0.37 7.69 -21.64
N ASP A 588 -0.50 8.99 -21.90
CA ASP A 588 0.17 9.67 -23.00
C ASP A 588 1.68 9.75 -22.76
N MET A 589 2.10 10.05 -21.52
CA MET A 589 3.52 10.06 -21.12
C MET A 589 4.16 8.68 -21.32
N GLY A 590 3.45 7.60 -20.98
CA GLY A 590 3.95 6.24 -21.09
C GLY A 590 4.21 5.81 -22.52
N ASN A 591 3.41 6.30 -23.47
CA ASN A 591 3.48 5.98 -24.89
C ASN A 591 3.81 4.49 -25.15
N PHE A 592 3.10 3.60 -24.46
CA PHE A 592 3.46 2.18 -24.38
C PHE A 592 3.35 1.40 -25.70
N GLY A 593 2.86 2.03 -26.79
CA GLY A 593 2.76 1.40 -28.10
C GLY A 593 1.72 0.27 -28.15
N LEU A 594 0.62 0.39 -27.41
CA LEU A 594 -0.42 -0.64 -27.26
C LEU A 594 -1.74 -0.25 -27.95
N PRO A 595 -1.85 -0.31 -29.28
CA PRO A 595 -3.03 0.17 -30.01
C PRO A 595 -4.30 -0.66 -29.79
N SER A 596 -4.18 -1.90 -29.29
CA SER A 596 -5.31 -2.80 -29.06
C SER A 596 -5.62 -3.03 -27.58
N TYR A 597 -4.86 -2.41 -26.67
CA TYR A 597 -5.08 -2.55 -25.23
C TYR A 597 -5.96 -1.42 -24.73
N GLU A 598 -6.98 -1.76 -23.93
CA GLU A 598 -7.85 -0.78 -23.31
C GLU A 598 -7.08 -0.01 -22.23
N ASN A 599 -7.13 1.33 -22.29
CA ASN A 599 -6.49 2.18 -21.29
C ASN A 599 -7.23 2.01 -19.94
N PRO A 600 -6.60 1.43 -18.88
CA PRO A 600 -7.25 1.26 -17.59
C PRO A 600 -7.53 2.60 -16.87
N TRP A 601 -6.91 3.68 -17.34
CA TRP A 601 -7.07 5.04 -16.83
C TRP A 601 -7.95 5.90 -17.74
N ALA A 602 -8.71 5.30 -18.66
CA ALA A 602 -9.64 6.03 -19.50
C ALA A 602 -10.65 6.81 -18.65
N GLY A 603 -10.75 8.12 -18.89
CA GLY A 603 -11.59 9.03 -18.10
C GLY A 603 -10.96 9.49 -16.77
N GLY A 604 -9.75 9.04 -16.44
CA GLY A 604 -8.96 9.52 -15.31
C GLY A 604 -8.38 10.92 -15.54
N GLY A 605 -7.95 11.56 -14.44
CA GLY A 605 -7.27 12.85 -14.47
C GLY A 605 -5.77 12.75 -14.81
N LYS A 606 -5.10 13.91 -14.80
CA LYS A 606 -3.66 14.07 -15.11
C LYS A 606 -2.76 13.12 -14.33
N MET A 607 -3.04 12.93 -13.04
CA MET A 607 -2.20 12.13 -12.14
C MET A 607 -2.61 10.66 -12.03
N THR A 608 -3.64 10.18 -12.74
CA THR A 608 -4.02 8.75 -12.72
C THR A 608 -2.83 7.88 -13.15
N PRO A 609 -2.41 6.84 -12.39
CA PRO A 609 -3.14 6.17 -11.30
C PRO A 609 -2.95 6.73 -9.87
N PHE A 610 -2.12 7.75 -9.68
CA PHE A 610 -1.84 8.40 -8.40
C PHE A 610 -2.93 9.40 -8.00
N ASP A 611 -4.20 8.99 -8.12
CA ASP A 611 -5.41 9.77 -7.83
C ASP A 611 -6.38 9.03 -6.89
N ARG A 612 -5.87 8.00 -6.20
CA ARG A 612 -6.56 7.19 -5.18
C ARG A 612 -5.88 7.33 -3.82
N GLU A 613 -6.47 6.74 -2.77
CA GLU A 613 -5.82 6.70 -1.47
C GLU A 613 -4.68 5.68 -1.45
N PHE A 614 -3.55 6.08 -0.87
CA PHE A 614 -2.36 5.26 -0.69
C PHE A 614 -2.05 5.13 0.81
N TYR A 615 -1.57 3.97 1.22
CA TYR A 615 -1.13 3.69 2.59
C TYR A 615 0.39 3.65 2.66
N LEU A 616 0.96 3.88 3.85
CA LEU A 616 2.39 3.96 4.09
C LEU A 616 2.98 2.59 4.41
N ILE A 617 4.23 2.39 4.02
CA ILE A 617 5.02 1.19 4.27
C ILE A 617 6.45 1.59 4.64
N PHE A 618 6.95 1.00 5.72
CA PHE A 618 8.37 1.02 6.06
C PHE A 618 8.88 -0.42 6.13
N ASN A 619 10.02 -0.70 5.53
CA ASN A 619 10.67 -2.00 5.64
C ASN A 619 12.18 -1.93 5.52
N VAL A 620 12.82 -3.00 5.94
CA VAL A 620 14.22 -3.29 5.63
C VAL A 620 14.29 -4.68 4.98
N ALA A 621 14.40 -4.73 3.66
CA ALA A 621 14.68 -5.95 2.91
C ALA A 621 16.19 -6.29 2.95
N VAL A 622 16.54 -7.50 2.53
CA VAL A 622 17.93 -7.94 2.38
C VAL A 622 18.09 -8.79 1.12
N GLY A 623 19.08 -8.44 0.30
CA GLY A 623 19.38 -9.13 -0.95
C GLY A 623 18.21 -9.07 -1.96
N GLY A 624 18.05 -10.14 -2.75
CA GLY A 624 17.06 -10.23 -3.84
C GLY A 624 17.69 -10.59 -5.18
N THR A 625 16.90 -11.21 -6.07
CA THR A 625 17.32 -11.57 -7.45
C THR A 625 16.64 -10.71 -8.52
N ASN A 626 15.97 -9.63 -8.13
CA ASN A 626 15.25 -8.70 -9.00
C ASN A 626 16.15 -7.63 -9.68
N TYR A 627 17.48 -7.80 -9.64
CA TYR A 627 18.47 -6.84 -10.14
C TYR A 627 18.60 -5.52 -9.35
N TYR A 628 17.93 -5.37 -8.21
CA TYR A 628 18.14 -4.20 -7.34
C TYR A 628 19.60 -4.08 -6.88
N PHE A 629 20.24 -5.23 -6.59
CA PHE A 629 21.70 -5.34 -6.49
C PHE A 629 22.25 -5.86 -7.83
N PRO A 630 22.90 -5.03 -8.66
CA PRO A 630 23.37 -5.44 -9.98
C PRO A 630 24.50 -6.48 -9.90
N ASP A 631 24.56 -7.41 -10.86
CA ASP A 631 25.63 -8.42 -10.94
C ASP A 631 26.98 -7.80 -11.38
N ASP A 632 26.95 -6.65 -12.04
CA ASP A 632 28.13 -5.90 -12.50
C ASP A 632 28.58 -4.80 -11.53
N ALA A 633 27.91 -4.66 -10.38
CA ALA A 633 28.32 -3.74 -9.33
C ALA A 633 29.57 -4.26 -8.59
N THR A 634 30.43 -3.33 -8.18
CA THR A 634 31.63 -3.62 -7.40
C THR A 634 31.41 -3.24 -5.94
N ASN A 635 31.46 -4.22 -5.03
CA ASN A 635 31.46 -3.98 -3.58
C ASN A 635 32.86 -4.26 -3.01
N GLN A 636 33.30 -3.47 -2.02
CA GLN A 636 34.60 -3.63 -1.37
C GLN A 636 34.45 -3.89 0.14
N PRO A 637 35.27 -4.79 0.73
CA PRO A 637 36.36 -5.54 0.08
C PRO A 637 35.90 -6.82 -0.63
N TYR A 638 34.64 -7.22 -0.47
CA TYR A 638 34.11 -8.46 -1.04
C TYR A 638 33.00 -8.17 -2.06
N PRO A 639 33.00 -8.85 -3.22
CA PRO A 639 31.96 -8.66 -4.22
C PRO A 639 30.62 -9.26 -3.76
N LYS A 640 29.57 -8.98 -4.53
CA LYS A 640 28.27 -9.62 -4.39
C LYS A 640 28.41 -11.16 -4.44
N PRO A 641 27.91 -11.90 -3.43
CA PRO A 641 28.13 -13.34 -3.37
C PRO A 641 27.12 -14.20 -4.16
N TRP A 642 26.06 -13.61 -4.74
CA TRP A 642 25.05 -14.33 -5.53
C TRP A 642 24.87 -13.71 -6.92
N SER A 643 24.27 -14.45 -7.86
CA SER A 643 23.83 -13.92 -9.17
C SER A 643 22.31 -13.74 -9.20
N ASN A 644 21.86 -12.69 -9.90
CA ASN A 644 20.44 -12.47 -10.18
C ASN A 644 19.83 -13.52 -11.12
N ASN A 645 20.65 -14.33 -11.79
CA ASN A 645 20.18 -15.42 -12.65
C ASN A 645 19.93 -16.74 -11.90
N ASN A 646 20.26 -16.81 -10.61
CA ASN A 646 19.97 -17.98 -9.78
C ASN A 646 18.50 -17.96 -9.31
N SER A 647 17.94 -19.12 -8.95
CA SER A 647 16.68 -19.14 -8.19
C SER A 647 16.89 -18.45 -6.84
N ARG A 648 15.81 -17.95 -6.23
CA ARG A 648 15.86 -17.36 -4.89
C ARG A 648 16.55 -18.26 -3.88
N GLU A 649 16.23 -19.55 -3.85
CA GLU A 649 16.82 -20.52 -2.92
C GLU A 649 18.32 -20.72 -3.17
N GLY A 650 18.73 -20.74 -4.45
CA GLY A 650 20.14 -20.79 -4.82
C GLY A 650 20.90 -19.55 -4.37
N ALA A 651 20.34 -18.37 -4.64
CA ALA A 651 20.93 -17.09 -4.27
C ALA A 651 21.00 -16.92 -2.74
N MET A 652 19.96 -17.30 -1.99
CA MET A 652 19.97 -17.31 -0.52
C MET A 652 21.07 -18.22 0.03
N ARG A 653 21.29 -19.39 -0.57
CA ARG A 653 22.36 -20.31 -0.16
C ARG A 653 23.75 -19.73 -0.40
N ASP A 654 23.97 -19.12 -1.57
CA ASP A 654 25.25 -18.48 -1.90
C ASP A 654 25.52 -17.27 -0.97
N PHE A 655 24.50 -16.44 -0.74
CA PHE A 655 24.50 -15.37 0.24
C PHE A 655 24.85 -15.88 1.65
N TRP A 656 24.18 -16.92 2.13
CA TRP A 656 24.40 -17.51 3.45
C TRP A 656 25.80 -18.11 3.62
N ASN A 657 26.31 -18.79 2.59
CA ASN A 657 27.65 -19.39 2.60
C ASN A 657 28.75 -18.32 2.63
N ALA A 658 28.47 -17.12 2.12
CA ALA A 658 29.38 -15.99 2.15
C ALA A 658 29.25 -15.10 3.41
N ARG A 659 28.48 -15.50 4.43
CA ARG A 659 28.23 -14.66 5.63
C ARG A 659 29.46 -14.12 6.33
N ASN A 660 30.56 -14.87 6.33
CA ASN A 660 31.83 -14.40 6.89
C ASN A 660 32.44 -13.18 6.16
N GLN A 661 31.97 -12.88 4.94
CA GLN A 661 32.40 -11.73 4.14
C GLN A 661 31.56 -10.48 4.42
N TRP A 662 30.24 -10.62 4.55
CA TRP A 662 29.32 -9.48 4.64
C TRP A 662 28.78 -9.25 6.06
N TYR A 663 28.56 -10.29 6.86
CA TYR A 663 27.98 -10.14 8.20
C TYR A 663 28.82 -9.28 9.15
N PRO A 664 30.18 -9.29 9.10
CA PRO A 664 30.97 -8.35 9.90
C PRO A 664 30.72 -6.86 9.59
N THR A 665 30.05 -6.53 8.49
CA THR A 665 29.67 -5.14 8.18
C THR A 665 28.40 -4.69 8.91
N TRP A 666 27.67 -5.63 9.52
CA TRP A 666 26.44 -5.43 10.28
C TRP A 666 26.78 -5.19 11.75
N ASN A 667 26.71 -3.93 12.20
CA ASN A 667 27.18 -3.53 13.52
C ASN A 667 26.07 -2.89 14.37
N GLY A 668 25.79 -3.49 15.53
CA GLY A 668 24.95 -2.89 16.57
C GLY A 668 23.57 -2.48 16.08
N ASP A 669 23.23 -1.20 16.24
CA ASP A 669 21.96 -0.62 15.79
C ASP A 669 22.07 0.15 14.47
N ASP A 670 23.28 0.25 13.91
CA ASP A 670 23.49 0.89 12.61
C ASP A 670 22.96 0.04 11.46
N VAL A 671 22.61 -1.22 11.71
CA VAL A 671 21.93 -2.11 10.74
C VAL A 671 20.44 -1.88 10.66
N ALA A 672 19.86 -1.12 11.59
CA ALA A 672 18.43 -0.85 11.62
C ALA A 672 18.12 0.45 10.87
N MET A 673 17.01 0.46 10.13
CA MET A 673 16.40 1.73 9.75
C MET A 673 15.78 2.34 11.01
N GLN A 674 16.15 3.59 11.32
CA GLN A 674 15.68 4.28 12.52
C GLN A 674 14.78 5.43 12.10
N ILE A 675 13.54 5.44 12.56
CA ILE A 675 12.55 6.47 12.20
C ILE A 675 12.18 7.24 13.46
N ARG A 676 12.49 8.54 13.46
CA ARG A 676 12.23 9.44 14.58
C ARG A 676 10.79 9.93 14.58
N SER A 677 10.26 10.24 13.41
CA SER A 677 8.90 10.74 13.29
C SER A 677 8.39 10.68 11.86
N ILE A 678 7.08 10.62 11.72
CA ILE A 678 6.37 10.88 10.47
C ILE A 678 5.23 11.86 10.73
N LYS A 679 4.99 12.74 9.75
CA LYS A 679 3.81 13.59 9.67
C LYS A 679 3.23 13.56 8.27
N VAL A 680 1.91 13.51 8.19
CA VAL A 680 1.17 13.58 6.93
C VAL A 680 0.14 14.69 7.04
N TRP A 681 0.16 15.59 6.09
CA TRP A 681 -0.82 16.64 5.92
C TRP A 681 -1.62 16.40 4.66
N ARG A 682 -2.90 16.78 4.64
CA ARG A 682 -3.74 16.81 3.43
C ARG A 682 -4.00 18.26 3.04
N PHE A 683 -4.14 18.50 1.74
CA PHE A 683 -4.65 19.78 1.26
C PHE A 683 -6.14 19.91 1.63
N VAL A 684 -6.52 21.06 2.20
CA VAL A 684 -7.88 21.41 2.61
C VAL A 684 -8.52 22.48 1.73
#